data_AF-A0A5E7NH74-F1
#
_entry.id   AF-A0A5E7NH74-F1
#
_cell.length_a   1.000
_cell.length_b   1.000
_cell.length_c   1.000
_cell.angle_alpha   90.00
_cell.angle_beta   90.00
_cell.angle_gamma   90.00
#
_symmetry.space_group_name_H-M   'P 1'
#
loop_
_entity.id
_entity.type
_entity.pdbx_description
1 polymer ?
#
loop_
_entity_poly.entity_id
_entity_poly.type
_entity_poly.pdbx_seq_one_letter_code
_entity_poly.pdbx_strand_id
1 'polypeptide(L)'
;MYYGGRRPVMVSDAPAALYLAVRDGALLKYVWSKSSKLFHDASSQRTLEQIKSDLAAGNRLPTDFIHEVASSGELSVMRTGLCWDRAGLVPATWQPYANLERRRLGPVFLTADDAAVHARTLVPLVTDRVHGGLILETVDKRYVATVPIEVSHEDFDFTDICPEESRAAGLFPAGCRIVARYRSRVAQEVSLVLAPVQKQVYQNVFSVEVLESAFNKRGIKEEYRVAADGSLIRYTPAPRDEYLFCPDGAVIGYRPQAELLSQLLDQGERLSVVDAKAVRQRLRNRQLKPVEWVNELARAGRLWVVAASAIWGQPRQIVQWAPYSGDLLPAADYNKALSRPVGSPLFIQADAAARYAHQLSLSRDTQTFGYVLNGPEGLFVSTLPVAVQRSGLALDRVFEQGKLPPGFSLSAIYLRAALPPLGARPDDMRHFFLLPNDVQAACAWANTPQGYRPIYFSCADGALLKLQLHAFEPGTFYDEFGQVQLRPNAFVSKVEAAVDERGIASGTFRFVDYVQRMAHAGRLEVIETSEYWSRHGQVDEHWQPRLTEVSSEQRWREHPAPALGPVFHHPDDAACHVHGRVAGQAVIGTGYESAILANPSSLRFVPLEPIVYLANEDNPLLRILRTVADPAVSWRDPAPRYPEGYSVMATHQLHVSGNTTLAADVDQVYANYAAPSLVHAHTHAPTEKGLHILHYYYSTPHDVLLKYTPVYSRAERDLLLTRSATFEGGRWISRLSPGEFLSRLMALGEFRVLIGGYYWRQTGRMNTTWRSRRQQTPTPGTVRLRDEL
;
A
#
# COMPACT_ATOMS: atom_id res chain seq x y z
N MET A 1 53.37 -20.98 -44.83
CA MET A 1 54.15 -20.33 -43.77
C MET A 1 53.29 -19.18 -43.23
N TYR A 2 52.57 -19.28 -42.10
CA TYR A 2 53.05 -19.11 -40.70
C TYR A 2 53.81 -17.77 -40.53
N TYR A 3 53.51 -16.78 -39.68
CA TYR A 3 52.72 -16.55 -38.46
C TYR A 3 52.26 -15.05 -38.51
N GLY A 4 51.23 -14.54 -37.84
CA GLY A 4 50.99 -14.60 -36.40
C GLY A 4 49.92 -13.58 -35.98
N GLY A 5 48.68 -14.04 -35.86
CA GLY A 5 47.61 -13.34 -35.15
C GLY A 5 47.77 -13.55 -33.65
N ARG A 6 48.71 -12.86 -33.02
CA ARG A 6 48.74 -12.68 -31.56
C ARG A 6 49.26 -11.28 -31.28
N ARG A 7 48.36 -10.39 -30.85
CA ARG A 7 48.81 -9.19 -30.11
C ARG A 7 49.61 -9.70 -28.92
N PRO A 8 50.82 -9.16 -28.64
CA PRO A 8 51.55 -9.52 -27.45
C PRO A 8 50.70 -9.11 -26.25
N VAL A 9 50.16 -10.10 -25.54
CA VAL A 9 49.66 -9.90 -24.18
C VAL A 9 50.92 -9.61 -23.38
N MET A 10 51.16 -8.33 -23.06
CA MET A 10 52.12 -8.02 -22.01
C MET A 10 51.65 -8.76 -20.77
N VAL A 11 52.45 -9.70 -20.30
CA VAL A 11 52.24 -10.40 -19.03
C VAL A 11 52.43 -9.35 -17.94
N SER A 12 51.35 -8.66 -17.60
CA SER A 12 51.25 -7.99 -16.31
C SER A 12 51.19 -9.11 -15.27
N ASP A 13 52.14 -9.11 -14.33
CA ASP A 13 52.21 -10.12 -13.26
C ASP A 13 51.01 -10.06 -12.29
N ALA A 14 50.09 -9.10 -12.47
CA ALA A 14 48.82 -9.04 -11.77
C ALA A 14 47.71 -9.70 -12.61
N PRO A 15 46.98 -10.71 -12.09
CA PRO A 15 45.84 -11.28 -12.80
C PRO A 15 44.78 -10.19 -13.02
N ALA A 16 44.50 -9.87 -14.28
CA ALA A 16 43.48 -8.89 -14.62
C ALA A 16 42.10 -9.38 -14.12
N ALA A 17 41.43 -8.55 -13.32
CA ALA A 17 40.09 -8.85 -12.83
C ALA A 17 39.04 -8.55 -13.92
N LEU A 18 38.17 -9.51 -14.19
CA LEU A 18 37.03 -9.35 -15.09
C LEU A 18 35.82 -8.90 -14.28
N TYR A 19 35.21 -7.79 -14.68
CA TYR A 19 33.97 -7.29 -14.09
C TYR A 19 32.79 -7.57 -15.04
N LEU A 20 31.72 -8.17 -14.51
CA LEU A 20 30.56 -8.64 -15.27
C LEU A 20 29.29 -8.01 -14.70
N ALA A 21 28.61 -7.18 -15.49
CA ALA A 21 27.27 -6.72 -15.18
C ALA A 21 26.26 -7.74 -15.74
N VAL A 22 25.48 -8.36 -14.85
CA VAL A 22 24.49 -9.37 -15.22
C VAL A 22 23.07 -8.78 -15.29
N ARG A 23 22.15 -9.49 -15.95
CA ARG A 23 20.79 -9.00 -16.25
C ARG A 23 19.96 -8.63 -15.02
N ASP A 24 20.18 -9.30 -13.89
CA ASP A 24 19.50 -8.99 -12.62
C ASP A 24 20.08 -7.75 -11.91
N GLY A 25 21.01 -7.03 -12.55
CA GLY A 25 21.63 -5.81 -12.03
C GLY A 25 22.83 -6.03 -11.12
N ALA A 26 23.21 -7.29 -10.84
CA ALA A 26 24.39 -7.58 -10.03
C ALA A 26 25.69 -7.27 -10.79
N LEU A 27 26.74 -6.94 -10.04
CA LEU A 27 28.09 -6.75 -10.54
C LEU A 27 29.00 -7.81 -9.94
N LEU A 28 29.55 -8.67 -10.79
CA LEU A 28 30.47 -9.72 -10.39
C LEU A 28 31.90 -9.32 -10.73
N LYS A 29 32.84 -9.74 -9.90
CA LYS A 29 34.29 -9.64 -10.14
C LYS A 29 34.85 -11.06 -10.15
N TYR A 30 35.50 -11.44 -11.24
CA TYR A 30 36.19 -12.70 -11.38
C TYR A 30 37.69 -12.46 -11.52
N VAL A 31 38.48 -13.06 -10.63
CA VAL A 31 39.94 -13.09 -10.73
C VAL A 31 40.37 -14.50 -11.10
N TRP A 32 41.05 -14.60 -12.24
CA TRP A 32 41.48 -15.88 -12.77
C TRP A 32 42.62 -16.50 -11.95
N SER A 33 42.60 -17.83 -11.80
CA SER A 33 43.69 -18.60 -11.18
C SER A 33 44.61 -19.24 -12.23
N LYS A 34 45.93 -19.15 -12.03
CA LYS A 34 46.95 -19.79 -12.88
C LYS A 34 46.82 -21.31 -12.98
N SER A 35 46.12 -21.94 -12.04
CA SER A 35 45.86 -23.40 -12.01
C SER A 35 44.54 -23.81 -12.68
N SER A 36 43.79 -22.84 -13.23
CA SER A 36 42.49 -23.09 -13.86
C SER A 36 42.60 -23.90 -15.14
N LYS A 37 41.74 -24.92 -15.27
CA LYS A 37 41.52 -25.68 -16.52
C LYS A 37 40.32 -25.17 -17.32
N LEU A 38 39.62 -24.16 -16.80
CA LEU A 38 38.46 -23.56 -17.43
C LEU A 38 38.93 -22.68 -18.59
N PHE A 39 38.49 -22.99 -19.81
CA PHE A 39 38.83 -22.28 -21.06
C PHE A 39 40.28 -22.40 -21.56
N HIS A 40 41.15 -23.19 -20.91
CA HIS A 40 42.50 -23.44 -21.40
C HIS A 40 42.85 -24.94 -21.54
N ASP A 41 43.32 -25.22 -22.76
CA ASP A 41 44.22 -26.30 -23.19
C ASP A 41 43.59 -27.55 -23.81
N ALA A 42 44.35 -28.23 -24.69
CA ALA A 42 43.97 -29.49 -25.35
C ALA A 42 43.72 -30.66 -24.37
N SER A 43 44.00 -30.44 -23.09
CA SER A 43 43.72 -31.31 -21.94
C SER A 43 42.41 -30.95 -21.20
N SER A 44 41.74 -29.86 -21.57
CA SER A 44 40.40 -29.54 -21.09
C SER A 44 39.40 -30.52 -21.70
N GLN A 45 38.67 -31.26 -20.87
CA GLN A 45 37.76 -32.32 -21.35
C GLN A 45 36.59 -31.79 -22.19
N ARG A 46 36.32 -30.48 -22.18
CA ARG A 46 35.16 -29.87 -22.85
C ARG A 46 35.49 -28.50 -23.43
N THR A 47 35.04 -28.28 -24.66
CA THR A 47 35.14 -26.99 -25.37
C THR A 47 34.03 -26.02 -24.97
N LEU A 48 34.23 -24.71 -25.17
CA LEU A 48 33.22 -23.67 -24.92
C LEU A 48 31.90 -23.95 -25.66
N GLU A 49 31.96 -24.47 -26.88
CA GLU A 49 30.78 -24.79 -27.69
C GLU A 49 30.00 -25.98 -27.13
N GLN A 50 30.68 -26.99 -26.56
CA GLN A 50 30.00 -28.07 -25.82
C GLN A 50 29.29 -27.55 -24.58
N ILE A 51 29.92 -26.64 -23.80
CA ILE A 51 29.28 -26.02 -22.63
C ILE A 51 28.02 -25.23 -23.03
N LYS A 52 28.09 -24.44 -24.11
CA LYS A 52 26.93 -23.72 -24.63
C LYS A 52 25.81 -24.67 -25.08
N SER A 53 26.17 -25.73 -25.81
CA SER A 53 25.22 -26.73 -26.28
C SER A 53 24.54 -27.48 -25.12
N ASP A 54 25.30 -27.88 -24.11
CA ASP A 54 24.78 -28.60 -22.94
C ASP A 54 23.84 -27.72 -22.10
N LEU A 55 24.17 -26.43 -21.94
CA LEU A 55 23.30 -25.46 -21.26
C LEU A 55 22.02 -25.18 -22.06
N ALA A 56 22.12 -25.05 -23.39
CA ALA A 56 20.97 -24.81 -24.26
C ALA A 56 20.02 -26.03 -24.33
N ALA A 57 20.57 -27.24 -24.29
CA ALA A 57 19.82 -28.49 -24.27
C ALA A 57 19.26 -28.85 -22.88
N GLY A 58 19.66 -28.15 -21.82
CA GLY A 58 19.26 -28.46 -20.44
C GLY A 58 19.93 -29.71 -19.84
N ASN A 59 20.95 -30.25 -20.51
CA ASN A 59 21.75 -31.39 -20.03
C ASN A 59 22.65 -31.02 -18.84
N ARG A 60 22.81 -29.72 -18.59
CA ARG A 60 23.57 -29.17 -17.46
C ARG A 60 22.82 -27.99 -16.86
N LEU A 61 22.79 -27.91 -15.53
CA LEU A 61 22.19 -26.77 -14.84
C LEU A 61 23.15 -25.56 -14.89
N PRO A 62 22.63 -24.33 -15.04
CA PRO A 62 23.44 -23.11 -14.94
C PRO A 62 24.23 -23.02 -13.63
N THR A 63 23.68 -23.53 -12.52
CA THR A 63 24.35 -23.59 -11.21
C THR A 63 25.63 -24.42 -11.25
N ASP A 64 25.62 -25.58 -11.91
CA ASP A 64 26.79 -26.45 -12.02
C ASP A 64 27.92 -25.78 -12.78
N PHE A 65 27.59 -24.95 -13.77
CA PHE A 65 28.57 -24.14 -14.49
C PHE A 65 29.15 -23.04 -13.59
N ILE A 66 28.31 -22.34 -12.82
CA ILE A 66 28.79 -21.32 -11.87
C ILE A 66 29.72 -21.93 -10.81
N HIS A 67 29.40 -23.12 -10.29
CA HIS A 67 30.27 -23.83 -9.35
C HIS A 67 31.64 -24.17 -9.95
N GLU A 68 31.67 -24.55 -11.23
CA GLU A 68 32.93 -24.78 -11.96
C GLU A 68 33.73 -23.49 -12.16
N VAL A 69 33.05 -22.37 -12.46
CA VAL A 69 33.69 -21.05 -12.57
C VAL A 69 34.28 -20.62 -11.23
N ALA A 70 33.52 -20.77 -10.14
CA ALA A 70 33.93 -20.40 -8.79
C ALA A 70 35.05 -21.30 -8.22
N SER A 71 35.17 -22.56 -8.67
CA SER A 71 36.29 -23.43 -8.29
C SER A 71 37.56 -23.16 -9.11
N SER A 72 37.39 -22.55 -10.29
CA SER A 72 38.46 -22.25 -11.24
C SER A 72 39.14 -20.88 -11.03
N GLY A 73 38.66 -20.08 -10.08
CA GLY A 73 39.21 -18.75 -9.75
C GLY A 73 38.44 -18.09 -8.61
N GLU A 74 38.70 -16.83 -8.31
CA GLU A 74 37.96 -16.09 -7.29
C GLU A 74 36.79 -15.34 -7.93
N LEU A 75 35.59 -15.92 -7.86
CA LEU A 75 34.35 -15.25 -8.22
C LEU A 75 33.77 -14.54 -6.99
N SER A 76 33.47 -13.25 -7.11
CA SER A 76 32.94 -12.44 -6.03
C SER A 76 31.83 -11.52 -6.51
N VAL A 77 30.79 -11.37 -5.70
CA VAL A 77 29.67 -10.46 -5.92
C VAL A 77 30.04 -9.11 -5.31
N MET A 78 30.30 -8.11 -6.15
CA MET A 78 30.61 -6.73 -5.72
C MET A 78 29.32 -5.97 -5.41
N ARG A 79 28.28 -6.24 -6.20
CA ARG A 79 26.95 -5.67 -6.03
C ARG A 79 25.92 -6.75 -6.22
N THR A 80 24.95 -6.82 -5.32
CA THR A 80 23.91 -7.85 -5.31
C THR A 80 22.79 -7.56 -6.31
N GLY A 81 22.12 -8.63 -6.73
CA GLY A 81 20.89 -8.64 -7.53
C GLY A 81 19.91 -9.67 -6.94
N LEU A 82 18.84 -10.00 -7.66
CA LEU A 82 17.87 -11.00 -7.17
C LEU A 82 18.43 -12.42 -7.17
N CYS A 83 19.18 -12.79 -8.21
CA CYS A 83 19.81 -14.11 -8.32
C CYS A 83 21.11 -14.14 -7.50
N TRP A 84 21.91 -13.08 -7.60
CA TRP A 84 23.16 -12.88 -6.86
C TRP A 84 22.96 -12.05 -5.59
N ASP A 85 22.22 -12.58 -4.63
CA ASP A 85 21.70 -11.84 -3.46
C ASP A 85 22.63 -11.78 -2.24
N ARG A 86 23.86 -12.32 -2.36
CA ARG A 86 24.87 -12.33 -1.31
C ARG A 86 26.16 -11.69 -1.81
N ALA A 87 26.57 -10.60 -1.17
CA ALA A 87 27.83 -9.92 -1.47
C ALA A 87 29.05 -10.71 -0.97
N GLY A 88 30.20 -10.53 -1.64
CA GLY A 88 31.47 -11.16 -1.28
C GLY A 88 31.80 -12.38 -2.13
N LEU A 89 32.73 -13.22 -1.65
CA LEU A 89 33.19 -14.41 -2.37
C LEU A 89 32.03 -15.39 -2.58
N VAL A 90 31.91 -15.94 -3.80
CA VAL A 90 30.93 -16.97 -4.15
C VAL A 90 31.48 -18.33 -3.69
N PRO A 91 30.93 -18.94 -2.62
CA PRO A 91 31.43 -20.22 -2.14
C PRO A 91 31.00 -21.36 -3.07
N ALA A 92 31.63 -22.53 -2.92
CA ALA A 92 31.22 -23.75 -3.62
C ALA A 92 29.77 -24.17 -3.30
N THR A 93 29.19 -23.70 -2.19
CA THR A 93 27.80 -23.92 -1.79
C THR A 93 26.86 -22.77 -2.17
N TRP A 94 27.28 -21.93 -3.12
CA TRP A 94 26.44 -20.85 -3.61
C TRP A 94 25.13 -21.40 -4.19
N GLN A 95 24.06 -20.68 -3.94
CA GLN A 95 22.72 -20.99 -4.42
C GLN A 95 22.14 -19.67 -4.93
N PRO A 96 21.52 -19.68 -6.12
CA PRO A 96 20.82 -18.51 -6.62
C PRO A 96 19.59 -18.23 -5.73
N TYR A 97 19.20 -16.97 -5.58
CA TYR A 97 17.97 -16.57 -4.87
C TYR A 97 17.89 -17.06 -3.40
N ALA A 98 19.03 -17.25 -2.72
CA ALA A 98 19.12 -17.78 -1.36
C ALA A 98 18.34 -16.99 -0.28
N ASN A 99 18.15 -15.69 -0.50
CA ASN A 99 17.44 -14.73 0.32
C ASN A 99 16.22 -14.17 -0.42
N LEU A 100 15.65 -14.90 -1.39
CA LEU A 100 14.47 -14.46 -2.09
C LEU A 100 13.31 -14.26 -1.12
N GLU A 101 12.71 -13.08 -1.18
CA GLU A 101 11.61 -12.68 -0.33
C GLU A 101 10.33 -12.51 -1.14
N ARG A 102 9.20 -12.71 -0.46
CA ARG A 102 7.89 -12.38 -0.99
C ARG A 102 7.83 -10.90 -1.34
N ARG A 103 7.21 -10.57 -2.49
CA ARG A 103 6.89 -9.18 -2.82
C ARG A 103 5.79 -8.65 -1.92
N ARG A 104 6.06 -7.52 -1.26
CA ARG A 104 5.08 -6.78 -0.47
C ARG A 104 3.93 -6.32 -1.35
N LEU A 105 2.72 -6.42 -0.82
CA LEU A 105 1.50 -5.96 -1.50
C LEU A 105 0.93 -4.75 -0.76
N GLY A 106 0.23 -3.91 -1.51
CA GLY A 106 -0.66 -2.90 -0.96
C GLY A 106 -1.97 -3.51 -0.43
N PRO A 107 -2.91 -2.66 0.01
CA PRO A 107 -4.21 -3.12 0.46
C PRO A 107 -5.07 -3.65 -0.72
N VAL A 108 -6.20 -4.26 -0.37
CA VAL A 108 -7.15 -4.84 -1.33
C VAL A 108 -8.12 -3.78 -1.83
N PHE A 109 -8.32 -3.77 -3.15
CA PHE A 109 -9.17 -2.84 -3.88
C PHE A 109 -10.29 -3.55 -4.63
N LEU A 110 -11.33 -2.77 -4.98
CA LEU A 110 -12.47 -3.24 -5.74
C LEU A 110 -12.14 -3.40 -7.24
N THR A 111 -11.27 -2.56 -7.80
CA THR A 111 -10.85 -2.63 -9.21
C THR A 111 -9.34 -2.51 -9.38
N ALA A 112 -8.83 -2.94 -10.54
CA ALA A 112 -7.42 -2.77 -10.91
C ALA A 112 -7.03 -1.28 -11.02
N ASP A 113 -7.94 -0.43 -11.52
CA ASP A 113 -7.74 1.01 -11.63
C ASP A 113 -7.50 1.66 -10.25
N ASP A 114 -8.28 1.26 -9.23
CA ASP A 114 -8.10 1.74 -7.86
C ASP A 114 -6.73 1.34 -7.29
N ALA A 115 -6.32 0.08 -7.54
CA ALA A 115 -5.01 -0.42 -7.13
C ALA A 115 -3.85 0.30 -7.85
N ALA A 116 -4.03 0.65 -9.13
CA ALA A 116 -3.05 1.42 -9.90
C ALA A 116 -2.89 2.85 -9.35
N VAL A 117 -4.00 3.53 -9.04
CA VAL A 117 -3.97 4.88 -8.44
C VAL A 117 -3.32 4.86 -7.06
N HIS A 118 -3.60 3.84 -6.25
CA HIS A 118 -2.88 3.70 -4.98
C HIS A 118 -1.38 3.43 -5.19
N ALA A 119 -0.99 2.53 -6.10
CA ALA A 119 0.42 2.30 -6.40
C ALA A 119 1.12 3.58 -6.89
N ARG A 120 0.41 4.44 -7.61
CA ARG A 120 0.91 5.76 -8.03
C ARG A 120 1.24 6.68 -6.85
N THR A 121 0.49 6.65 -5.75
CA THR A 121 0.76 7.51 -4.59
C THR A 121 2.03 7.12 -3.83
N LEU A 122 2.48 5.87 -3.99
CA LEU A 122 3.72 5.36 -3.41
C LEU A 122 4.97 5.77 -4.22
N VAL A 123 4.81 6.26 -5.45
CA VAL A 123 5.91 6.71 -6.31
C VAL A 123 6.01 8.24 -6.26
N PRO A 124 7.19 8.83 -6.00
CA PRO A 124 7.38 10.28 -6.07
C PRO A 124 6.97 10.82 -7.44
N LEU A 125 6.31 11.99 -7.45
CA LEU A 125 5.88 12.64 -8.71
C LEU A 125 7.07 12.97 -9.61
N VAL A 126 8.19 13.40 -9.02
CA VAL A 126 9.44 13.64 -9.72
C VAL A 126 10.45 12.59 -9.26
N THR A 127 10.91 11.77 -10.19
CA THR A 127 11.90 10.72 -9.95
C THR A 127 12.84 10.61 -11.12
N ASP A 128 14.11 10.33 -10.83
CA ASP A 128 15.16 9.98 -11.79
C ASP A 128 15.17 8.47 -12.12
N ARG A 129 14.34 7.69 -11.43
CA ARG A 129 14.28 6.23 -11.49
C ARG A 129 12.93 5.76 -12.01
N VAL A 130 12.98 4.74 -12.86
CA VAL A 130 11.77 4.05 -13.33
C VAL A 130 11.35 3.10 -12.22
N HIS A 131 10.08 3.17 -11.84
CA HIS A 131 9.46 2.26 -10.88
C HIS A 131 8.45 1.39 -11.60
N GLY A 132 8.37 0.12 -11.22
CA GLY A 132 7.48 -0.85 -11.83
C GLY A 132 6.85 -1.76 -10.80
N GLY A 133 5.74 -2.38 -11.18
CA GLY A 133 5.12 -3.43 -10.40
C GLY A 133 3.93 -4.07 -11.11
N LEU A 134 3.25 -4.96 -10.38
CA LEU A 134 2.18 -5.80 -10.90
C LEU A 134 0.88 -5.53 -10.16
N ILE A 135 -0.24 -5.67 -10.86
CA ILE A 135 -1.57 -5.77 -10.25
C ILE A 135 -2.03 -7.22 -10.35
N LEU A 136 -2.48 -7.74 -9.21
CA LEU A 136 -2.93 -9.11 -9.06
C LEU A 136 -4.44 -9.13 -8.79
N GLU A 137 -5.15 -10.09 -9.39
CA GLU A 137 -6.54 -10.41 -9.02
C GLU A 137 -6.52 -11.60 -8.05
N THR A 138 -7.23 -11.44 -6.92
CA THR A 138 -7.41 -12.47 -5.89
C THR A 138 -8.52 -13.45 -6.26
N VAL A 139 -8.66 -14.54 -5.51
CA VAL A 139 -9.75 -15.52 -5.69
C VAL A 139 -11.14 -14.89 -5.60
N ASP A 140 -11.31 -13.85 -4.78
CA ASP A 140 -12.56 -13.12 -4.51
C ASP A 140 -12.88 -12.06 -5.58
N LYS A 141 -12.18 -12.06 -6.72
CA LYS A 141 -12.33 -11.01 -7.76
C LYS A 141 -12.10 -9.61 -7.21
N ARG A 142 -11.09 -9.48 -6.33
CA ARG A 142 -10.56 -8.21 -5.83
C ARG A 142 -9.14 -8.02 -6.34
N TYR A 143 -8.60 -6.82 -6.19
CA TYR A 143 -7.33 -6.44 -6.80
C TYR A 143 -6.34 -5.94 -5.76
N VAL A 144 -5.08 -6.33 -5.89
CA VAL A 144 -3.97 -5.87 -5.04
C VAL A 144 -2.80 -5.48 -5.93
N ALA A 145 -2.12 -4.38 -5.61
CA ALA A 145 -0.89 -3.99 -6.30
C ALA A 145 0.32 -4.47 -5.49
N THR A 146 1.38 -4.92 -6.16
CA THR A 146 2.69 -5.01 -5.50
C THR A 146 3.15 -3.60 -5.10
N VAL A 147 3.96 -3.48 -4.06
CA VAL A 147 4.65 -2.20 -3.77
C VAL A 147 5.61 -1.88 -4.93
N PRO A 148 5.69 -0.63 -5.42
CA PRO A 148 6.58 -0.27 -6.52
C PRO A 148 8.05 -0.56 -6.18
N ILE A 149 8.77 -1.13 -7.13
CA ILE A 149 10.22 -1.32 -7.02
C ILE A 149 10.93 -0.61 -8.17
N GLU A 150 12.18 -0.24 -7.95
CA GLU A 150 13.03 0.28 -9.03
C GLU A 150 13.28 -0.80 -10.07
N VAL A 151 12.99 -0.46 -11.33
CA VAL A 151 13.23 -1.29 -12.50
C VAL A 151 14.24 -0.61 -13.41
N SER A 152 14.97 -1.39 -14.20
CA SER A 152 16.07 -0.86 -15.03
C SER A 152 15.56 -0.06 -16.24
N HIS A 153 14.38 -0.38 -16.76
CA HIS A 153 13.77 0.24 -17.93
C HIS A 153 12.24 0.19 -17.87
N GLU A 154 11.56 1.03 -18.66
CA GLU A 154 10.09 1.12 -18.67
C GLU A 154 9.42 -0.15 -19.23
N ASP A 155 10.07 -0.87 -20.15
CA ASP A 155 9.58 -2.11 -20.77
C ASP A 155 10.04 -3.39 -20.07
N PHE A 156 10.03 -3.38 -18.73
CA PHE A 156 10.44 -4.53 -17.93
C PHE A 156 9.46 -5.72 -18.08
N ASP A 157 9.98 -6.94 -17.87
CA ASP A 157 9.16 -8.15 -17.86
C ASP A 157 8.57 -8.41 -16.47
N PHE A 158 7.43 -9.11 -16.38
CA PHE A 158 6.85 -9.45 -15.09
C PHE A 158 7.78 -10.33 -14.23
N THR A 159 8.70 -11.10 -14.83
CA THR A 159 9.71 -11.88 -14.12
C THR A 159 10.72 -11.01 -13.37
N ASP A 160 10.89 -9.75 -13.77
CA ASP A 160 11.75 -8.80 -13.06
C ASP A 160 11.14 -8.42 -11.71
N ILE A 161 9.81 -8.41 -11.62
CA ILE A 161 9.07 -8.18 -10.38
C ILE A 161 8.89 -9.50 -9.61
N CYS A 162 8.32 -10.53 -10.25
CA CYS A 162 8.05 -11.82 -9.64
C CYS A 162 8.73 -12.92 -10.46
N PRO A 163 9.98 -13.28 -10.14
CA PRO A 163 10.69 -14.35 -10.84
C PRO A 163 9.99 -15.70 -10.63
N GLU A 164 10.21 -16.65 -11.55
CA GLU A 164 9.57 -17.98 -11.48
C GLU A 164 9.97 -18.73 -10.21
N GLU A 165 11.19 -18.51 -9.73
CA GLU A 165 11.71 -19.03 -8.47
C GLU A 165 10.89 -18.58 -7.27
N SER A 166 10.24 -17.40 -7.33
CA SER A 166 9.29 -16.99 -6.29
C SER A 166 8.05 -17.87 -6.26
N ARG A 167 7.60 -18.39 -7.41
CA ARG A 167 6.46 -19.32 -7.46
C ARG A 167 6.86 -20.69 -6.94
N ALA A 168 8.00 -21.21 -7.40
CA ALA A 168 8.53 -22.50 -6.94
C ALA A 168 8.79 -22.53 -5.43
N ALA A 169 9.23 -21.41 -4.84
CA ALA A 169 9.46 -21.26 -3.41
C ALA A 169 8.18 -20.94 -2.59
N GLY A 170 7.00 -20.86 -3.22
CA GLY A 170 5.75 -20.51 -2.54
C GLY A 170 5.67 -19.06 -2.05
N LEU A 171 6.50 -18.17 -2.59
CA LEU A 171 6.56 -16.74 -2.25
C LEU A 171 5.60 -15.88 -3.08
N PHE A 172 5.09 -16.41 -4.20
CA PHE A 172 4.03 -15.76 -4.97
C PHE A 172 2.72 -15.76 -4.16
N PRO A 173 1.96 -14.65 -4.11
CA PRO A 173 0.73 -14.57 -3.33
C PRO A 173 -0.27 -15.69 -3.68
N ALA A 174 -0.66 -16.48 -2.67
CA ALA A 174 -1.56 -17.60 -2.84
C ALA A 174 -2.90 -17.17 -3.45
N GLY A 175 -3.45 -17.95 -4.39
CA GLY A 175 -4.76 -17.68 -4.99
C GLY A 175 -4.80 -16.51 -5.98
N CYS A 176 -3.71 -15.75 -6.14
CA CYS A 176 -3.65 -14.59 -7.02
C CYS A 176 -3.30 -14.95 -8.48
N ARG A 177 -3.66 -14.07 -9.42
CA ARG A 177 -3.15 -14.07 -10.80
C ARG A 177 -2.70 -12.67 -11.21
N ILE A 178 -1.69 -12.56 -12.08
CA ILE A 178 -1.25 -11.27 -12.62
C ILE A 178 -2.24 -10.81 -13.69
N VAL A 179 -2.79 -9.60 -13.54
CA VAL A 179 -3.78 -9.05 -14.48
C VAL A 179 -3.29 -7.79 -15.20
N ALA A 180 -2.34 -7.07 -14.60
CA ALA A 180 -1.79 -5.86 -15.18
C ALA A 180 -0.35 -5.62 -14.74
N ARG A 181 0.35 -4.78 -15.49
CA ARG A 181 1.61 -4.16 -15.07
C ARG A 181 1.41 -2.65 -14.97
N TYR A 182 2.07 -2.03 -14.00
CA TYR A 182 2.14 -0.59 -13.90
C TYR A 182 3.60 -0.14 -13.92
N ARG A 183 3.83 1.06 -14.45
CA ARG A 183 5.17 1.64 -14.59
C ARG A 183 5.15 3.15 -14.42
N SER A 184 6.21 3.71 -13.85
CA SER A 184 6.44 5.14 -13.83
C SER A 184 7.38 5.55 -14.95
N ARG A 185 7.29 6.83 -15.32
CA ARG A 185 8.21 7.43 -16.27
C ARG A 185 8.98 8.56 -15.64
N VAL A 186 10.26 8.61 -16.00
CA VAL A 186 11.17 9.71 -15.66
C VAL A 186 10.92 10.89 -16.61
N ALA A 187 10.78 12.08 -16.04
CA ALA A 187 10.65 13.33 -16.77
C ALA A 187 12.00 13.74 -17.39
N GLN A 188 12.40 13.09 -18.50
CA GLN A 188 13.65 13.40 -19.20
C GLN A 188 13.43 14.29 -20.42
N GLU A 189 14.42 15.14 -20.70
CA GLU A 189 14.49 15.88 -21.96
C GLU A 189 14.58 14.93 -23.15
N VAL A 190 13.64 15.08 -24.08
CA VAL A 190 13.57 14.27 -25.28
C VAL A 190 14.48 14.89 -26.34
N SER A 191 15.41 14.11 -26.93
CA SER A 191 16.29 14.55 -28.02
C SER A 191 15.58 14.76 -29.37
N LEU A 192 14.25 14.81 -29.39
CA LEU A 192 13.43 14.99 -30.59
C LEU A 192 13.06 16.47 -30.76
N VAL A 193 13.22 17.01 -31.98
CA VAL A 193 12.81 18.39 -32.30
C VAL A 193 11.30 18.43 -32.58
N LEU A 194 10.51 18.50 -31.50
CA LEU A 194 9.05 18.58 -31.50
C LEU A 194 8.57 19.96 -31.01
N ALA A 195 7.38 20.37 -31.46
CA ALA A 195 6.70 21.54 -30.88
C ALA A 195 6.41 21.29 -29.38
N PRO A 196 6.35 22.34 -28.52
CA PRO A 196 6.25 22.19 -27.07
C PRO A 196 5.13 21.26 -26.60
N VAL A 197 3.91 21.44 -27.12
CA VAL A 197 2.75 20.59 -26.80
C VAL A 197 3.00 19.13 -27.20
N GLN A 198 3.55 18.88 -28.41
CA GLN A 198 3.84 17.53 -28.89
C GLN A 198 4.95 16.85 -28.06
N LYS A 199 5.96 17.61 -27.59
CA LYS A 199 6.98 17.12 -26.66
C LYS A 199 6.34 16.67 -25.34
N GLN A 200 5.42 17.47 -24.81
CA GLN A 200 4.70 17.14 -23.58
C GLN A 200 3.79 15.91 -23.74
N VAL A 201 3.08 15.79 -24.87
CA VAL A 201 2.29 14.57 -25.18
C VAL A 201 3.19 13.34 -25.25
N TYR A 202 4.31 13.42 -25.97
CA TYR A 202 5.25 12.31 -26.11
C TYR A 202 5.80 11.85 -24.76
N GLN A 203 6.08 12.78 -23.84
CA GLN A 203 6.53 12.45 -22.48
C GLN A 203 5.44 11.78 -21.64
N ASN A 204 4.15 11.97 -21.93
CA ASN A 204 3.03 11.46 -21.14
C ASN A 204 2.20 10.36 -21.85
N VAL A 205 2.77 9.66 -22.84
CA VAL A 205 2.15 8.50 -23.53
C VAL A 205 3.06 7.27 -23.47
N PHE A 206 2.53 6.05 -23.45
CA PHE A 206 3.32 4.81 -23.46
C PHE A 206 4.47 4.82 -24.47
N SER A 207 5.64 4.32 -24.06
CA SER A 207 6.79 4.23 -24.95
C SER A 207 6.49 3.23 -26.07
N VAL A 208 7.13 3.41 -27.22
CA VAL A 208 6.89 2.54 -28.36
C VAL A 208 7.38 1.12 -28.06
N GLU A 209 8.45 0.97 -27.29
CA GLU A 209 9.00 -0.32 -26.84
C GLU A 209 8.00 -1.04 -25.92
N VAL A 210 7.39 -0.33 -24.97
CA VAL A 210 6.35 -0.89 -24.10
C VAL A 210 5.18 -1.42 -24.91
N LEU A 211 4.72 -0.64 -25.89
CA LEU A 211 3.61 -1.03 -26.74
C LEU A 211 4.00 -2.22 -27.62
N GLU A 212 5.20 -2.20 -28.22
CA GLU A 212 5.76 -3.32 -28.98
C GLU A 212 5.74 -4.61 -28.17
N SER A 213 6.26 -4.60 -26.94
CA SER A 213 6.23 -5.77 -26.06
C SER A 213 4.81 -6.19 -25.65
N ALA A 214 3.91 -5.24 -25.41
CA ALA A 214 2.51 -5.50 -25.09
C ALA A 214 1.74 -6.15 -26.26
N PHE A 215 2.00 -5.73 -27.50
CA PHE A 215 1.37 -6.29 -28.71
C PHE A 215 2.01 -7.62 -29.16
N ASN A 216 3.34 -7.71 -29.13
CA ASN A 216 4.08 -8.81 -29.75
C ASN A 216 4.18 -10.06 -28.88
N LYS A 217 3.50 -10.08 -27.72
CA LYS A 217 3.42 -11.26 -26.83
C LYS A 217 4.80 -11.86 -26.54
N ARG A 218 5.81 -11.04 -26.22
CA ARG A 218 7.08 -11.59 -25.67
C ARG A 218 6.73 -12.33 -24.37
N GLY A 219 6.75 -13.66 -24.41
CA GLY A 219 6.67 -14.50 -23.21
C GLY A 219 5.31 -15.08 -22.80
N ILE A 220 4.36 -15.36 -23.70
CA ILE A 220 3.26 -16.28 -23.34
C ILE A 220 3.83 -17.70 -23.24
N LYS A 221 4.37 -18.04 -22.07
CA LYS A 221 4.44 -19.41 -21.58
C LYS A 221 3.12 -19.71 -20.87
N GLU A 222 2.72 -20.99 -20.85
CA GLU A 222 1.61 -21.43 -20.01
C GLU A 222 1.85 -20.95 -18.57
N GLU A 223 0.85 -20.31 -17.96
CA GLU A 223 0.97 -19.76 -16.60
C GLU A 223 0.38 -20.72 -15.59
N TYR A 224 0.97 -20.74 -14.40
CA TYR A 224 0.51 -21.58 -13.29
C TYR A 224 -0.11 -20.70 -12.20
N ARG A 225 -1.31 -21.07 -11.74
CA ARG A 225 -2.01 -20.47 -10.60
C ARG A 225 -1.89 -21.43 -9.41
N VAL A 226 -1.41 -20.95 -8.28
CA VAL A 226 -1.51 -21.68 -7.01
C VAL A 226 -2.91 -21.45 -6.47
N ALA A 227 -3.74 -22.48 -6.41
CA ALA A 227 -5.06 -22.41 -5.79
C ALA A 227 -4.94 -22.28 -4.26
N ALA A 228 -6.04 -21.94 -3.59
CA ALA A 228 -6.05 -21.71 -2.14
C ALA A 228 -5.69 -22.98 -1.33
N ASP A 229 -5.86 -24.16 -1.91
CA ASP A 229 -5.47 -25.46 -1.35
C ASP A 229 -4.01 -25.86 -1.64
N GLY A 230 -3.25 -24.98 -2.32
CA GLY A 230 -1.87 -25.23 -2.71
C GLY A 230 -1.69 -25.95 -4.05
N SER A 231 -2.75 -26.31 -4.77
CA SER A 231 -2.65 -26.98 -6.08
C SER A 231 -2.21 -26.02 -7.20
N LEU A 232 -1.45 -26.52 -8.18
CA LEU A 232 -0.96 -25.74 -9.33
C LEU A 232 -1.86 -25.95 -10.56
N ILE A 233 -2.53 -24.90 -11.03
CA ILE A 233 -3.42 -24.91 -12.19
C ILE A 233 -2.75 -24.21 -13.37
N ARG A 234 -2.59 -24.91 -14.49
CA ARG A 234 -2.03 -24.36 -15.73
C ARG A 234 -3.10 -23.66 -16.58
N TYR A 235 -2.84 -22.46 -17.11
CA TYR A 235 -3.77 -21.71 -17.96
C TYR A 235 -3.07 -20.83 -19.01
N THR A 236 -3.82 -20.42 -20.04
CA THR A 236 -3.35 -19.45 -21.06
C THR A 236 -3.84 -18.04 -20.69
N PRO A 237 -2.94 -17.05 -20.52
CA PRO A 237 -3.32 -15.71 -20.09
C PRO A 237 -4.02 -14.91 -21.21
N ALA A 238 -5.05 -14.15 -20.84
CA ALA A 238 -5.65 -13.10 -21.67
C ALA A 238 -4.69 -11.89 -21.81
N PRO A 239 -4.86 -11.01 -22.82
CA PRO A 239 -4.09 -9.76 -22.91
C PRO A 239 -4.26 -8.93 -21.63
N ARG A 240 -3.14 -8.43 -21.12
CA ARG A 240 -3.03 -7.74 -19.83
C ARG A 240 -3.26 -6.25 -19.98
N ASP A 241 -3.70 -5.63 -18.89
CA ASP A 241 -3.75 -4.17 -18.81
C ASP A 241 -2.36 -3.60 -18.54
N GLU A 242 -2.08 -2.47 -19.16
CA GLU A 242 -0.85 -1.71 -18.99
C GLU A 242 -1.19 -0.34 -18.40
N TYR A 243 -0.56 0.01 -17.28
CA TYR A 243 -0.75 1.31 -16.63
C TYR A 243 0.53 2.14 -16.69
N LEU A 244 0.41 3.41 -17.11
CA LEU A 244 1.50 4.38 -17.08
C LEU A 244 1.19 5.48 -16.06
N PHE A 245 2.14 5.68 -15.15
CA PHE A 245 2.19 6.82 -14.24
C PHE A 245 2.93 7.95 -14.95
N CYS A 246 2.15 8.90 -15.43
CA CYS A 246 2.66 10.00 -16.23
C CYS A 246 3.40 11.02 -15.36
N PRO A 247 4.47 11.65 -15.87
CA PRO A 247 5.18 12.73 -15.18
C PRO A 247 4.29 13.92 -14.77
N ASP A 248 3.21 14.17 -15.49
CA ASP A 248 2.23 15.24 -15.18
C ASP A 248 1.23 14.87 -14.07
N GLY A 249 1.36 13.67 -13.49
CA GLY A 249 0.47 13.15 -12.45
C GLY A 249 -0.68 12.27 -12.96
N ALA A 250 -0.94 12.20 -14.27
CA ALA A 250 -1.98 11.32 -14.80
C ALA A 250 -1.66 9.83 -14.57
N VAL A 251 -2.71 9.03 -14.51
CA VAL A 251 -2.63 7.57 -14.64
C VAL A 251 -3.46 7.19 -15.85
N ILE A 252 -2.83 6.59 -16.85
CA ILE A 252 -3.51 6.10 -18.05
C ILE A 252 -3.42 4.58 -18.11
N GLY A 253 -4.51 3.95 -18.52
CA GLY A 253 -4.62 2.52 -18.74
C GLY A 253 -4.72 2.20 -20.23
N TYR A 254 -4.08 1.11 -20.64
CA TYR A 254 -4.12 0.62 -22.01
C TYR A 254 -4.30 -0.91 -22.05
N ARG A 255 -5.24 -1.37 -22.87
CA ARG A 255 -5.40 -2.80 -23.19
C ARG A 255 -5.20 -3.01 -24.68
N PRO A 256 -4.11 -3.68 -25.11
CA PRO A 256 -3.85 -3.93 -26.52
C PRO A 256 -4.88 -4.89 -27.12
N GLN A 257 -5.27 -4.65 -28.36
CA GLN A 257 -6.07 -5.55 -29.19
C GLN A 257 -5.30 -5.80 -30.50
N ALA A 258 -4.52 -6.89 -30.52
CA ALA A 258 -3.52 -7.14 -31.57
C ALA A 258 -4.14 -7.26 -32.98
N GLU A 259 -5.37 -7.76 -33.07
CA GLU A 259 -6.11 -7.92 -34.32
C GLU A 259 -6.39 -6.56 -34.98
N LEU A 260 -6.69 -5.52 -34.20
CA LEU A 260 -7.05 -4.19 -34.71
C LEU A 260 -5.84 -3.35 -35.14
N LEU A 261 -4.68 -3.51 -34.51
CA LEU A 261 -3.49 -2.73 -34.87
C LEU A 261 -2.93 -3.13 -36.24
N SER A 262 -2.96 -4.43 -36.56
CA SER A 262 -2.50 -4.94 -37.86
C SER A 262 -3.26 -4.32 -39.05
N GLN A 263 -4.52 -3.94 -38.84
CA GLN A 263 -5.37 -3.29 -39.83
C GLN A 263 -5.09 -1.78 -39.97
N LEU A 264 -4.59 -1.12 -38.91
CA LEU A 264 -4.38 0.34 -38.88
C LEU A 264 -3.04 0.79 -39.47
N LEU A 265 -2.04 -0.08 -39.55
CA LEU A 265 -0.70 0.29 -40.02
C LEU A 265 -0.49 0.18 -41.55
N ASP A 266 -1.53 -0.08 -42.34
CA ASP A 266 -1.49 -0.14 -43.82
C ASP A 266 -0.35 -1.03 -44.37
N GLN A 267 -0.02 -2.10 -43.64
CA GLN A 267 0.92 -3.13 -44.07
C GLN A 267 0.15 -4.42 -44.29
N GLY A 268 -0.33 -4.60 -45.53
CA GLY A 268 -1.11 -5.76 -45.94
C GLY A 268 -0.56 -7.08 -45.42
N GLU A 269 -1.44 -7.90 -44.84
CA GLU A 269 -1.39 -9.34 -44.56
C GLU A 269 -0.08 -9.98 -44.01
N ARG A 270 0.98 -9.26 -43.64
CA ARG A 270 2.29 -9.91 -43.36
C ARG A 270 3.07 -9.56 -42.11
N LEU A 271 2.60 -8.71 -41.21
CA LEU A 271 3.28 -8.54 -39.91
C LEU A 271 2.29 -8.55 -38.75
N SER A 272 2.26 -9.68 -38.03
CA SER A 272 1.63 -9.84 -36.71
C SER A 272 2.40 -9.13 -35.59
N VAL A 273 3.28 -8.18 -35.92
CA VAL A 273 4.33 -7.65 -35.06
C VAL A 273 4.46 -6.14 -35.26
N VAL A 274 4.30 -5.37 -34.19
CA VAL A 274 4.62 -3.93 -34.14
C VAL A 274 6.13 -3.78 -34.21
N ASP A 275 6.65 -2.93 -35.09
CA ASP A 275 8.08 -2.58 -35.12
C ASP A 275 8.29 -1.22 -34.44
N ALA A 276 8.85 -1.23 -33.22
CA ALA A 276 9.12 0.00 -32.48
C ALA A 276 10.14 0.91 -33.18
N LYS A 277 11.04 0.35 -33.98
CA LYS A 277 12.04 1.13 -34.72
C LYS A 277 11.35 1.93 -35.83
N ALA A 278 10.43 1.32 -36.57
CA ALA A 278 9.68 1.98 -37.63
C ALA A 278 8.82 3.15 -37.10
N VAL A 279 8.08 2.93 -36.00
CA VAL A 279 7.26 3.99 -35.39
C VAL A 279 8.15 5.13 -34.87
N ARG A 280 9.27 4.82 -34.20
CA ARG A 280 10.24 5.85 -33.76
C ARG A 280 10.82 6.63 -34.92
N GLN A 281 11.12 5.98 -36.05
CA GLN A 281 11.59 6.67 -37.25
C GLN A 281 10.53 7.61 -37.82
N ARG A 282 9.25 7.20 -37.87
CA ARG A 282 8.15 8.07 -38.33
C ARG A 282 7.96 9.29 -37.41
N LEU A 283 8.03 9.10 -36.10
CA LEU A 283 7.99 10.19 -35.11
C LEU A 283 9.20 11.14 -35.27
N ARG A 284 10.41 10.59 -35.44
CA ARG A 284 11.65 11.37 -35.68
C ARG A 284 11.59 12.19 -36.96
N ASN A 285 11.10 11.59 -38.04
CA ASN A 285 10.99 12.21 -39.36
C ASN A 285 9.77 13.13 -39.52
N ARG A 286 9.00 13.37 -38.43
CA ARG A 286 7.76 14.19 -38.43
C ARG A 286 6.67 13.69 -39.38
N GLN A 287 6.69 12.40 -39.73
CA GLN A 287 5.66 11.74 -40.52
C GLN A 287 4.47 11.27 -39.67
N LEU A 288 4.64 11.25 -38.35
CA LEU A 288 3.60 10.95 -37.37
C LEU A 288 3.75 11.92 -36.21
N LYS A 289 2.67 12.59 -35.79
CA LYS A 289 2.69 13.43 -34.58
C LYS A 289 2.30 12.61 -33.35
N PRO A 290 2.84 12.91 -32.15
CA PRO A 290 2.43 12.27 -30.91
C PRO A 290 0.90 12.26 -30.66
N VAL A 291 0.18 13.34 -30.97
CA VAL A 291 -1.30 13.36 -30.86
C VAL A 291 -1.97 12.38 -31.84
N GLU A 292 -1.48 12.29 -33.07
CA GLU A 292 -1.99 11.32 -34.06
C GLU A 292 -1.74 9.89 -33.57
N TRP A 293 -0.55 9.63 -33.03
CA TRP A 293 -0.18 8.35 -32.43
C TRP A 293 -1.11 7.94 -31.27
N VAL A 294 -1.44 8.85 -30.35
CA VAL A 294 -2.40 8.57 -29.27
C VAL A 294 -3.76 8.15 -29.82
N ASN A 295 -4.24 8.81 -30.87
CA ASN A 295 -5.51 8.47 -31.51
C ASN A 295 -5.45 7.11 -32.24
N GLU A 296 -4.33 6.76 -32.87
CA GLU A 296 -4.14 5.41 -33.41
C GLU A 296 -4.16 4.34 -32.32
N LEU A 297 -3.55 4.60 -31.15
CA LEU A 297 -3.59 3.67 -30.02
C LEU A 297 -5.01 3.48 -29.48
N ALA A 298 -5.79 4.57 -29.40
CA ALA A 298 -7.19 4.52 -28.99
C ALA A 298 -8.07 3.71 -29.97
N ARG A 299 -7.70 3.65 -31.26
CA ARG A 299 -8.35 2.76 -32.23
C ARG A 299 -7.84 1.33 -32.13
N ALA A 300 -6.56 1.12 -31.88
CA ALA A 300 -5.90 -0.19 -31.82
C ALA A 300 -6.15 -0.99 -30.52
N GLY A 301 -6.89 -0.43 -29.56
CA GLY A 301 -7.14 -1.06 -28.28
C GLY A 301 -8.00 -0.20 -27.38
N ARG A 302 -8.11 -0.56 -26.10
CA ARG A 302 -8.82 0.28 -25.12
C ARG A 302 -7.82 1.21 -24.44
N LEU A 303 -7.89 2.50 -24.71
CA LEU A 303 -7.14 3.54 -24.00
C LEU A 303 -8.08 4.31 -23.07
N TRP A 304 -7.70 4.53 -21.82
CA TRP A 304 -8.51 5.32 -20.87
C TRP A 304 -7.66 6.08 -19.87
N VAL A 305 -8.21 7.19 -19.39
CA VAL A 305 -7.64 7.99 -18.31
C VAL A 305 -8.27 7.54 -17.00
N VAL A 306 -7.44 7.13 -16.04
CA VAL A 306 -7.86 6.70 -14.70
C VAL A 306 -7.77 7.85 -13.70
N ALA A 307 -6.65 8.58 -13.71
CA ALA A 307 -6.44 9.78 -12.91
C ALA A 307 -6.16 10.97 -13.82
N ALA A 308 -6.79 12.10 -13.51
CA ALA A 308 -6.78 13.30 -14.35
C ALA A 308 -5.42 14.03 -14.36
N SER A 309 -5.16 14.74 -15.45
CA SER A 309 -4.15 15.81 -15.52
C SER A 309 -4.62 16.92 -16.46
N ALA A 310 -3.90 18.04 -16.51
CA ALA A 310 -4.20 19.12 -17.44
C ALA A 310 -4.14 18.67 -18.91
N ILE A 311 -3.20 17.79 -19.26
CA ILE A 311 -3.01 17.31 -20.64
C ILE A 311 -4.11 16.31 -21.03
N TRP A 312 -4.32 15.29 -20.18
CA TRP A 312 -5.22 14.17 -20.47
C TRP A 312 -6.71 14.49 -20.18
N GLY A 313 -6.96 15.47 -19.32
CA GLY A 313 -8.30 15.87 -18.89
C GLY A 313 -8.91 14.89 -17.88
N GLN A 314 -10.24 14.92 -17.75
CA GLN A 314 -10.97 14.11 -16.78
C GLN A 314 -10.92 12.60 -17.09
N PRO A 315 -11.06 11.72 -16.08
CA PRO A 315 -11.10 10.27 -16.25
C PRO A 315 -12.23 9.87 -17.19
N ARG A 316 -11.89 9.11 -18.24
CA ARG A 316 -12.81 8.64 -19.30
C ARG A 316 -12.14 7.63 -20.21
N GLN A 317 -12.94 6.85 -20.93
CA GLN A 317 -12.45 6.09 -22.07
C GLN A 317 -12.14 7.04 -23.24
N ILE A 318 -11.00 6.83 -23.88
CA ILE A 318 -10.54 7.64 -25.00
C ILE A 318 -10.95 6.97 -26.31
N VAL A 319 -11.75 7.69 -27.11
CA VAL A 319 -12.09 7.32 -28.50
C VAL A 319 -11.41 8.28 -29.48
N GLN A 320 -11.47 9.58 -29.16
CA GLN A 320 -10.71 10.63 -29.82
C GLN A 320 -10.16 11.57 -28.76
N TRP A 321 -8.90 11.97 -28.92
CA TRP A 321 -8.18 12.76 -27.94
C TRP A 321 -7.48 13.97 -28.55
N ALA A 322 -7.54 15.06 -27.80
CA ALA A 322 -6.77 16.27 -28.02
C ALA A 322 -6.21 16.76 -26.66
N PRO A 323 -4.98 17.32 -26.65
CA PRO A 323 -4.39 17.85 -25.42
C PRO A 323 -5.19 19.06 -24.91
N TYR A 324 -5.33 19.18 -23.59
CA TYR A 324 -6.06 20.28 -22.92
C TYR A 324 -7.54 20.40 -23.32
N SER A 325 -8.14 19.33 -23.84
CA SER A 325 -9.54 19.34 -24.29
C SER A 325 -10.56 19.55 -23.16
N GLY A 326 -10.13 19.48 -21.89
CA GLY A 326 -10.99 19.78 -20.73
C GLY A 326 -11.50 21.23 -20.72
N ASP A 327 -10.78 22.13 -21.38
CA ASP A 327 -11.13 23.57 -21.46
C ASP A 327 -12.20 23.86 -22.52
N LEU A 328 -12.65 22.85 -23.29
CA LEU A 328 -13.57 23.00 -24.42
C LEU A 328 -14.99 22.49 -24.15
N LEU A 329 -15.28 22.03 -22.92
CA LEU A 329 -16.63 21.55 -22.58
C LEU A 329 -17.62 22.74 -22.50
N PRO A 330 -18.85 22.60 -23.05
CA PRO A 330 -19.88 23.63 -22.90
C PRO A 330 -20.14 23.96 -21.44
N ALA A 331 -20.52 25.21 -21.16
CA ALA A 331 -20.93 25.63 -19.82
C ALA A 331 -22.17 24.83 -19.37
N ALA A 332 -21.95 23.78 -18.59
CA ALA A 332 -22.96 23.09 -17.81
C ALA A 332 -22.91 23.59 -16.36
N ASP A 333 -23.98 23.38 -15.59
CA ASP A 333 -24.01 23.73 -14.16
C ASP A 333 -22.87 23.06 -13.38
N TYR A 334 -22.53 21.81 -13.74
CA TYR A 334 -21.37 21.05 -13.25
C TYR A 334 -20.96 19.93 -14.21
N ASN A 335 -19.72 19.42 -14.09
CA ASN A 335 -19.27 18.31 -14.94
C ASN A 335 -19.80 16.96 -14.42
N LYS A 336 -20.40 16.14 -15.28
CA LYS A 336 -20.82 14.78 -14.92
C LYS A 336 -19.67 13.79 -14.99
N ALA A 337 -19.75 12.69 -14.24
CA ALA A 337 -18.78 11.61 -14.31
C ALA A 337 -18.85 10.90 -15.66
N LEU A 338 -17.71 10.78 -16.33
CA LEU A 338 -17.55 10.10 -17.63
C LEU A 338 -17.00 8.67 -17.50
N SER A 339 -16.68 8.27 -16.28
CA SER A 339 -16.24 6.93 -15.93
C SER A 339 -16.60 6.63 -14.48
N ARG A 340 -16.41 5.38 -14.10
CA ARG A 340 -16.43 4.97 -12.70
C ARG A 340 -15.45 5.81 -11.86
N PRO A 341 -15.83 6.20 -10.62
CA PRO A 341 -14.91 6.89 -9.73
C PRO A 341 -13.85 5.94 -9.19
N VAL A 342 -12.67 6.49 -8.95
CA VAL A 342 -11.64 5.80 -8.17
C VAL A 342 -12.10 5.69 -6.71
N GLY A 343 -11.93 4.52 -6.13
CA GLY A 343 -12.28 4.20 -4.75
C GLY A 343 -11.07 4.08 -3.82
N SER A 344 -11.36 4.12 -2.52
CA SER A 344 -10.45 3.75 -1.46
C SER A 344 -10.12 2.24 -1.51
N PRO A 345 -9.18 1.77 -0.67
CA PRO A 345 -9.13 0.35 -0.32
C PRO A 345 -10.45 -0.15 0.26
N LEU A 346 -10.60 -1.47 0.36
CA LEU A 346 -11.71 -2.10 1.06
C LEU A 346 -11.51 -2.03 2.58
N PHE A 347 -12.60 -1.80 3.30
CA PHE A 347 -12.67 -1.75 4.75
C PHE A 347 -13.77 -2.67 5.27
N ILE A 348 -13.71 -3.04 6.55
CA ILE A 348 -14.80 -3.76 7.25
C ILE A 348 -15.57 -2.88 8.24
N GLN A 349 -15.28 -1.57 8.23
CA GLN A 349 -15.98 -0.53 9.00
C GLN A 349 -16.23 0.67 8.09
N ALA A 350 -17.46 1.19 8.09
CA ALA A 350 -17.80 2.41 7.36
C ALA A 350 -16.98 3.63 7.83
N ASP A 351 -16.78 3.74 9.16
CA ASP A 351 -16.00 4.82 9.77
C ASP A 351 -14.53 4.80 9.30
N ALA A 352 -13.97 3.61 9.04
CA ALA A 352 -12.61 3.48 8.51
C ALA A 352 -12.51 3.94 7.04
N ALA A 353 -13.52 3.64 6.21
CA ALA A 353 -13.59 4.13 4.85
C ALA A 353 -13.73 5.67 4.79
N ALA A 354 -14.52 6.26 5.69
CA ALA A 354 -14.64 7.70 5.83
C ALA A 354 -13.31 8.34 6.33
N ARG A 355 -12.65 7.71 7.31
CA ARG A 355 -11.34 8.14 7.82
C ARG A 355 -10.28 8.17 6.72
N TYR A 356 -10.26 7.15 5.85
CA TYR A 356 -9.35 7.14 4.71
C TYR A 356 -9.55 8.38 3.82
N ALA A 357 -10.79 8.72 3.47
CA ALA A 357 -11.08 9.90 2.66
C ALA A 357 -10.72 11.23 3.37
N HIS A 358 -10.89 11.28 4.69
CA HIS A 358 -10.47 12.42 5.53
C HIS A 358 -8.95 12.64 5.45
N GLN A 359 -8.17 11.57 5.56
CA GLN A 359 -6.70 11.62 5.66
C GLN A 359 -5.97 11.83 4.32
N LEU A 360 -6.69 11.83 3.18
CA LEU A 360 -6.08 12.08 1.88
C LEU A 360 -5.45 13.48 1.79
N SER A 361 -4.19 13.55 1.40
CA SER A 361 -3.45 14.81 1.15
C SER A 361 -3.84 15.44 -0.19
N LEU A 362 -5.06 15.99 -0.25
CA LEU A 362 -5.61 16.71 -1.40
C LEU A 362 -5.83 18.19 -1.06
N SER A 363 -5.82 19.04 -2.10
CA SER A 363 -6.13 20.47 -1.93
C SER A 363 -7.50 20.66 -1.28
N ARG A 364 -7.59 21.68 -0.41
CA ARG A 364 -8.82 22.14 0.24
C ARG A 364 -9.25 23.52 -0.29
N ASP A 365 -8.80 23.92 -1.47
CA ASP A 365 -9.17 25.23 -2.06
C ASP A 365 -10.67 25.33 -2.35
N THR A 366 -11.31 24.20 -2.62
CA THR A 366 -12.75 24.08 -2.83
C THR A 366 -13.33 22.99 -1.95
N GLN A 367 -14.60 23.15 -1.56
CA GLN A 367 -15.33 22.08 -0.89
C GLN A 367 -15.43 20.86 -1.82
N THR A 368 -15.20 19.68 -1.25
CA THR A 368 -15.30 18.41 -1.96
C THR A 368 -16.21 17.46 -1.20
N PHE A 369 -16.73 16.45 -1.89
CA PHE A 369 -17.60 15.44 -1.29
C PHE A 369 -17.40 14.07 -1.97
N GLY A 370 -17.93 13.03 -1.35
CA GLY A 370 -17.99 11.70 -1.92
C GLY A 370 -18.92 10.79 -1.11
N TYR A 371 -18.93 9.50 -1.45
CA TYR A 371 -19.84 8.54 -0.85
C TYR A 371 -19.10 7.36 -0.25
N VAL A 372 -19.63 6.85 0.86
CA VAL A 372 -19.25 5.53 1.40
C VAL A 372 -20.30 4.53 0.93
N LEU A 373 -19.84 3.47 0.27
CA LEU A 373 -20.65 2.39 -0.26
C LEU A 373 -20.52 1.16 0.63
N ASN A 374 -21.63 0.45 0.82
CA ASN A 374 -21.68 -0.87 1.45
C ASN A 374 -21.86 -1.93 0.37
N GLY A 375 -20.92 -2.86 0.31
CA GLY A 375 -20.86 -3.95 -0.66
C GLY A 375 -21.25 -5.32 -0.08
N PRO A 376 -21.10 -6.38 -0.87
CA PRO A 376 -21.32 -7.75 -0.39
C PRO A 376 -20.33 -8.09 0.74
N GLU A 377 -20.75 -9.00 1.63
CA GLU A 377 -19.94 -9.50 2.75
C GLU A 377 -19.52 -8.42 3.77
N GLY A 378 -20.29 -7.33 3.87
CA GLY A 378 -20.04 -6.25 4.83
C GLY A 378 -18.80 -5.42 4.53
N LEU A 379 -18.36 -5.40 3.26
CA LEU A 379 -17.20 -4.63 2.82
C LEU A 379 -17.60 -3.19 2.46
N PHE A 380 -16.85 -2.22 2.98
CA PHE A 380 -17.05 -0.80 2.72
C PHE A 380 -15.95 -0.24 1.81
N VAL A 381 -16.34 0.71 0.96
CA VAL A 381 -15.42 1.49 0.11
C VAL A 381 -15.90 2.93 0.05
N SER A 382 -14.96 3.88 0.09
CA SER A 382 -15.23 5.30 -0.10
C SER A 382 -14.82 5.72 -1.50
N THR A 383 -15.61 6.55 -2.19
CA THR A 383 -15.14 7.20 -3.42
C THR A 383 -14.07 8.24 -3.09
N LEU A 384 -13.14 8.53 -3.99
CA LEU A 384 -12.27 9.70 -3.82
C LEU A 384 -13.08 11.00 -3.88
N PRO A 385 -12.65 12.07 -3.17
CA PRO A 385 -13.40 13.31 -3.08
C PRO A 385 -13.40 14.05 -4.41
N VAL A 386 -14.56 14.56 -4.80
CA VAL A 386 -14.74 15.41 -6.00
C VAL A 386 -15.25 16.79 -5.61
N ALA A 387 -14.86 17.82 -6.36
CA ALA A 387 -15.34 19.18 -6.15
C ALA A 387 -16.87 19.25 -6.31
N VAL A 388 -17.54 19.93 -5.39
CA VAL A 388 -19.01 20.03 -5.35
C VAL A 388 -19.58 20.70 -6.62
N GLN A 389 -18.94 21.77 -7.12
CA GLN A 389 -19.35 22.50 -8.33
C GLN A 389 -20.86 22.84 -8.39
N ARG A 390 -21.51 23.19 -7.27
CA ARG A 390 -22.97 23.44 -7.22
C ARG A 390 -23.84 22.26 -7.70
N SER A 391 -23.30 21.04 -7.75
CA SER A 391 -24.02 19.84 -8.19
C SER A 391 -25.15 19.38 -7.26
N GLY A 392 -25.35 20.03 -6.12
CA GLY A 392 -26.32 19.59 -5.12
C GLY A 392 -26.02 18.19 -4.57
N LEU A 393 -24.74 17.79 -4.55
CA LEU A 393 -24.29 16.46 -4.11
C LEU A 393 -24.93 15.34 -4.96
N ALA A 394 -25.02 15.56 -6.28
CA ALA A 394 -25.65 14.61 -7.20
C ALA A 394 -24.82 13.35 -7.43
N LEU A 395 -25.50 12.21 -7.61
CA LEU A 395 -24.84 10.92 -7.86
C LEU A 395 -24.11 10.89 -9.20
N ASP A 396 -24.65 11.52 -10.25
CA ASP A 396 -24.05 11.55 -11.59
C ASP A 396 -22.83 12.47 -11.70
N ARG A 397 -22.49 13.21 -10.64
CA ARG A 397 -21.21 13.90 -10.46
C ARG A 397 -20.07 12.95 -10.08
N VAL A 398 -20.38 11.86 -9.38
CA VAL A 398 -19.40 10.89 -8.87
C VAL A 398 -19.43 9.59 -9.67
N PHE A 399 -20.61 9.11 -10.03
CA PHE A 399 -20.83 7.85 -10.73
C PHE A 399 -21.26 8.10 -12.18
N GLU A 400 -20.70 7.34 -13.11
CA GLU A 400 -21.11 7.37 -14.50
C GLU A 400 -22.62 7.11 -14.61
N GLN A 401 -23.35 8.05 -15.24
CA GLN A 401 -24.81 8.01 -15.36
C GLN A 401 -25.57 7.93 -14.02
N GLY A 402 -24.92 8.25 -12.89
CA GLY A 402 -25.48 8.12 -11.55
C GLY A 402 -25.67 6.67 -11.07
N LYS A 403 -25.05 5.69 -11.75
CA LYS A 403 -25.22 4.26 -11.44
C LYS A 403 -24.15 3.76 -10.47
N LEU A 404 -24.58 3.18 -9.35
CA LEU A 404 -23.68 2.56 -8.38
C LEU A 404 -23.02 1.29 -8.96
N PRO A 405 -21.84 0.91 -8.47
CA PRO A 405 -21.25 -0.40 -8.74
C PRO A 405 -22.22 -1.55 -8.45
N PRO A 406 -22.23 -2.62 -9.26
CA PRO A 406 -23.13 -3.76 -9.04
C PRO A 406 -22.88 -4.40 -7.68
N GLY A 407 -23.96 -4.67 -6.94
CA GLY A 407 -23.90 -5.26 -5.59
C GLY A 407 -23.56 -4.28 -4.47
N PHE A 408 -23.38 -3.00 -4.77
CA PHE A 408 -23.15 -1.96 -3.76
C PHE A 408 -24.39 -1.09 -3.55
N SER A 409 -24.56 -0.64 -2.31
CA SER A 409 -25.57 0.33 -1.89
C SER A 409 -24.92 1.54 -1.23
N LEU A 410 -25.61 2.68 -1.20
CA LEU A 410 -25.14 3.88 -0.52
C LEU A 410 -25.28 3.69 1.01
N SER A 411 -24.16 3.78 1.71
CA SER A 411 -24.13 3.71 3.18
C SER A 411 -24.16 5.10 3.79
N ALA A 412 -23.35 6.03 3.28
CA ALA A 412 -23.20 7.38 3.81
C ALA A 412 -22.67 8.34 2.74
N ILE A 413 -22.77 9.64 3.03
CA ILE A 413 -22.09 10.71 2.31
C ILE A 413 -21.02 11.32 3.22
N TYR A 414 -19.93 11.81 2.65
CA TYR A 414 -18.97 12.61 3.38
C TYR A 414 -18.74 13.95 2.66
N LEU A 415 -18.55 15.00 3.44
CA LEU A 415 -18.20 16.33 2.96
C LEU A 415 -16.86 16.73 3.56
N ARG A 416 -16.05 17.39 2.76
CA ARG A 416 -14.73 17.88 3.14
C ARG A 416 -14.70 19.38 2.97
N ALA A 417 -14.56 20.07 4.11
CA ALA A 417 -14.56 21.52 4.19
C ALA A 417 -13.39 22.11 3.38
N ALA A 418 -13.68 23.20 2.67
CA ALA A 418 -12.66 24.06 2.09
C ALA A 418 -11.93 24.83 3.18
N LEU A 419 -10.68 25.21 2.92
CA LEU A 419 -10.00 26.18 3.76
C LEU A 419 -10.70 27.54 3.63
N PRO A 420 -10.82 28.30 4.73
CA PRO A 420 -11.37 29.65 4.66
C PRO A 420 -10.49 30.56 3.80
N PRO A 421 -11.08 31.63 3.22
CA PRO A 421 -10.33 32.59 2.42
C PRO A 421 -9.21 33.24 3.25
N LEU A 422 -8.12 33.60 2.58
CA LEU A 422 -7.00 34.33 3.20
C LEU A 422 -7.52 35.60 3.90
N GLY A 423 -7.16 35.78 5.16
CA GLY A 423 -7.61 36.91 5.98
C GLY A 423 -8.96 36.71 6.66
N ALA A 424 -9.54 35.51 6.62
CA ALA A 424 -10.67 35.15 7.48
C ALA A 424 -10.35 35.39 8.96
N ARG A 425 -11.39 35.73 9.73
CA ARG A 425 -11.24 35.96 11.17
C ARG A 425 -10.90 34.63 11.87
N PRO A 426 -10.10 34.64 12.95
CA PRO A 426 -9.78 33.42 13.68
C PRO A 426 -11.00 32.63 14.17
N ASP A 427 -12.09 33.33 14.51
CA ASP A 427 -13.35 32.72 14.97
C ASP A 427 -14.33 32.37 13.82
N ASP A 428 -13.90 32.47 12.56
CA ASP A 428 -14.73 32.10 11.42
C ASP A 428 -15.01 30.58 11.45
N MET A 429 -16.30 30.22 11.38
CA MET A 429 -16.70 28.83 11.50
C MET A 429 -16.09 27.90 10.45
N ARG A 430 -15.69 28.43 9.30
CA ARG A 430 -15.06 27.66 8.22
C ARG A 430 -13.70 27.10 8.60
N HIS A 431 -13.08 27.59 9.68
CA HIS A 431 -11.87 26.98 10.26
C HIS A 431 -12.16 25.62 10.90
N PHE A 432 -13.33 25.44 11.52
CA PHE A 432 -13.63 24.28 12.36
C PHE A 432 -14.87 23.49 11.91
N PHE A 433 -15.67 23.98 10.97
CA PHE A 433 -16.88 23.30 10.48
C PHE A 433 -17.37 23.80 9.10
N LEU A 434 -18.45 23.18 8.57
CA LEU A 434 -19.09 23.55 7.30
C LEU A 434 -20.24 24.54 7.50
N LEU A 435 -20.58 25.31 6.47
CA LEU A 435 -21.68 26.29 6.52
C LEU A 435 -23.05 25.62 6.67
N PRO A 436 -24.03 26.27 7.34
CA PRO A 436 -25.36 25.70 7.57
C PRO A 436 -26.10 25.23 6.30
N ASN A 437 -26.00 25.93 5.16
CA ASN A 437 -26.65 25.45 3.93
C ASN A 437 -26.00 24.19 3.35
N ASP A 438 -24.67 24.04 3.51
CA ASP A 438 -23.97 22.83 3.06
C ASP A 438 -24.37 21.63 3.91
N VAL A 439 -24.48 21.83 5.22
CA VAL A 439 -24.97 20.81 6.17
C VAL A 439 -26.42 20.45 5.86
N GLN A 440 -27.29 21.44 5.61
CA GLN A 440 -28.68 21.21 5.24
C GLN A 440 -28.79 20.40 3.93
N ALA A 441 -27.98 20.71 2.92
CA ALA A 441 -27.94 19.98 1.67
C ALA A 441 -27.52 18.51 1.88
N ALA A 442 -26.53 18.27 2.74
CA ALA A 442 -26.12 16.93 3.12
C ALA A 442 -27.23 16.16 3.87
N CYS A 443 -27.92 16.81 4.81
CA CYS A 443 -29.06 16.23 5.54
C CYS A 443 -30.22 15.89 4.60
N ALA A 444 -30.54 16.78 3.66
CA ALA A 444 -31.56 16.53 2.65
C ALA A 444 -31.21 15.34 1.76
N TRP A 445 -29.93 15.19 1.38
CA TRP A 445 -29.46 14.02 0.64
C TRP A 445 -29.52 12.73 1.46
N ALA A 446 -29.18 12.79 2.75
CA ALA A 446 -29.14 11.64 3.63
C ALA A 446 -30.52 11.11 4.01
N ASN A 447 -31.58 11.87 3.75
CA ASN A 447 -32.95 11.49 4.02
C ASN A 447 -33.38 10.31 3.13
N THR A 448 -33.88 9.24 3.75
CA THR A 448 -34.45 8.09 3.06
C THR A 448 -35.78 7.71 3.69
N PRO A 449 -36.63 6.92 3.00
CA PRO A 449 -37.86 6.40 3.60
C PRO A 449 -37.63 5.57 4.88
N GLN A 450 -36.41 5.06 5.10
CA GLN A 450 -36.04 4.29 6.30
C GLN A 450 -35.39 5.15 7.41
N GLY A 451 -35.31 6.48 7.23
CA GLY A 451 -34.63 7.41 8.12
C GLY A 451 -33.37 8.01 7.49
N TYR A 452 -32.52 8.64 8.31
CA TYR A 452 -31.33 9.33 7.81
C TYR A 452 -30.10 8.42 7.79
N ARG A 453 -29.42 8.39 6.64
CA ARG A 453 -28.08 7.80 6.53
C ARG A 453 -27.06 8.65 7.31
N PRO A 454 -25.95 8.05 7.78
CA PRO A 454 -24.86 8.81 8.35
C PRO A 454 -24.25 9.80 7.35
N ILE A 455 -23.79 10.94 7.87
CA ILE A 455 -23.06 11.99 7.16
C ILE A 455 -21.73 12.17 7.88
N TYR A 456 -20.62 12.16 7.14
CA TYR A 456 -19.31 12.46 7.70
C TYR A 456 -18.85 13.87 7.32
N PHE A 457 -18.30 14.61 8.27
CA PHE A 457 -17.77 15.95 8.07
C PHE A 457 -16.26 15.96 8.34
N SER A 458 -15.46 16.12 7.29
CA SER A 458 -14.02 16.36 7.38
C SER A 458 -13.77 17.86 7.47
N CYS A 459 -13.58 18.33 8.71
CA CYS A 459 -13.38 19.73 9.05
C CYS A 459 -11.99 20.23 8.59
N ALA A 460 -11.84 21.54 8.48
CA ALA A 460 -10.60 22.15 7.98
C ALA A 460 -9.47 22.14 9.04
N ASP A 461 -9.82 22.08 10.32
CA ASP A 461 -8.93 21.95 11.48
C ASP A 461 -8.43 20.51 11.74
N GLY A 462 -8.85 19.55 10.93
CA GLY A 462 -8.47 18.14 11.06
C GLY A 462 -9.45 17.27 11.84
N ALA A 463 -10.59 17.79 12.31
CA ALA A 463 -11.61 16.94 12.93
C ALA A 463 -12.39 16.11 11.90
N LEU A 464 -12.75 14.89 12.27
CA LEU A 464 -13.71 14.06 11.54
C LEU A 464 -14.94 13.80 12.40
N LEU A 465 -16.08 14.31 11.98
CA LEU A 465 -17.36 14.14 12.68
C LEU A 465 -18.27 13.21 11.90
N LYS A 466 -19.21 12.58 12.60
CA LYS A 466 -20.28 11.75 12.06
C LYS A 466 -21.61 12.19 12.63
N LEU A 467 -22.56 12.53 11.77
CA LEU A 467 -23.92 12.89 12.13
C LEU A 467 -24.89 11.85 11.59
N GLN A 468 -25.79 11.36 12.43
CA GLN A 468 -26.94 10.57 12.01
C GLN A 468 -28.21 11.15 12.65
N LEU A 469 -29.04 11.82 11.85
CA LEU A 469 -30.27 12.42 12.33
C LEU A 469 -31.31 11.38 12.75
N HIS A 470 -32.10 11.73 13.75
CA HIS A 470 -33.31 10.96 14.07
C HIS A 470 -34.31 11.07 12.92
N ALA A 471 -35.05 9.98 12.66
CA ALA A 471 -36.02 9.91 11.56
C ALA A 471 -37.11 10.98 11.68
N PHE A 472 -37.46 11.34 12.92
CA PHE A 472 -38.44 12.36 13.25
C PHE A 472 -37.84 13.39 14.21
N GLU A 473 -38.52 14.51 14.35
CA GLU A 473 -38.17 15.53 15.35
C GLU A 473 -38.16 14.91 16.75
N PRO A 474 -37.07 15.06 17.52
CA PRO A 474 -37.01 14.56 18.89
C PRO A 474 -38.01 15.31 19.78
N GLY A 475 -38.79 14.56 20.55
CA GLY A 475 -39.83 15.09 21.44
C GLY A 475 -41.19 14.44 21.23
N THR A 476 -42.14 14.79 22.09
CA THR A 476 -43.53 14.34 21.97
C THR A 476 -44.39 15.53 21.54
N PHE A 477 -44.89 15.48 20.32
CA PHE A 477 -45.77 16.50 19.76
C PHE A 477 -47.19 15.94 19.67
N TYR A 478 -48.19 16.80 19.84
CA TYR A 478 -49.59 16.42 19.71
C TYR A 478 -50.23 17.20 18.55
N ASP A 479 -51.08 16.53 17.80
CA ASP A 479 -51.93 17.17 16.79
C ASP A 479 -53.14 17.88 17.43
N GLU A 480 -53.97 18.51 16.60
CA GLU A 480 -55.18 19.24 17.04
C GLU A 480 -56.21 18.33 17.74
N PHE A 481 -56.07 17.00 17.62
CA PHE A 481 -56.93 16.00 18.23
C PHE A 481 -56.28 15.32 19.45
N GLY A 482 -55.10 15.77 19.89
CA GLY A 482 -54.38 15.23 21.05
C GLY A 482 -53.67 13.91 20.79
N GLN A 483 -53.46 13.51 19.54
CA GLN A 483 -52.71 12.29 19.18
C GLN A 483 -51.23 12.62 18.96
N VAL A 484 -50.35 11.65 19.24
CA VAL A 484 -48.90 11.83 19.03
C VAL A 484 -48.61 12.05 17.55
N GLN A 485 -48.06 13.21 17.23
CA GLN A 485 -47.73 13.64 15.88
C GLN A 485 -46.24 13.39 15.60
N LEU A 486 -45.94 12.60 14.58
CA LEU A 486 -44.58 12.44 14.06
C LEU A 486 -44.25 13.61 13.12
N ARG A 487 -43.37 14.51 13.57
CA ARG A 487 -42.94 15.67 12.78
C ARG A 487 -41.64 15.38 12.02
N PRO A 488 -41.48 15.94 10.80
CA PRO A 488 -40.19 15.94 10.13
C PRO A 488 -39.13 16.64 10.99
N ASN A 489 -37.90 16.14 10.95
CA ASN A 489 -36.81 16.74 11.71
C ASN A 489 -36.57 18.20 11.27
N ALA A 490 -36.83 19.15 12.19
CA ALA A 490 -36.77 20.59 11.92
C ALA A 490 -35.39 21.07 11.46
N PHE A 491 -34.32 20.38 11.87
CA PHE A 491 -32.93 20.72 11.51
C PHE A 491 -32.65 20.68 10.00
N VAL A 492 -33.51 19.99 9.22
CA VAL A 492 -33.38 19.90 7.75
C VAL A 492 -34.05 21.08 7.03
N SER A 493 -34.61 22.05 7.76
CA SER A 493 -35.27 23.23 7.22
C SER A 493 -34.32 24.13 6.42
N LYS A 494 -34.61 24.31 5.12
CA LYS A 494 -33.90 25.27 4.25
C LYS A 494 -34.03 26.71 4.74
N VAL A 495 -35.17 27.06 5.34
CA VAL A 495 -35.44 28.42 5.81
C VAL A 495 -34.56 28.72 7.02
N GLU A 496 -34.45 27.77 7.95
CA GLU A 496 -33.65 27.91 9.16
C GLU A 496 -32.15 27.98 8.84
N ALA A 497 -31.66 27.12 7.93
CA ALA A 497 -30.28 27.18 7.46
C ALA A 497 -29.93 28.54 6.81
N ALA A 498 -30.86 29.13 6.05
CA ALA A 498 -30.68 30.46 5.48
C ALA A 498 -30.74 31.59 6.54
N VAL A 499 -31.50 31.41 7.62
CA VAL A 499 -31.47 32.33 8.77
C VAL A 499 -30.13 32.25 9.49
N ASP A 500 -29.62 31.05 9.74
CA ASP A 500 -28.33 30.81 10.38
C ASP A 500 -27.19 31.46 9.58
N GLU A 501 -27.17 31.29 8.25
CA GLU A 501 -26.18 31.95 7.38
C GLU A 501 -26.26 33.47 7.36
N ARG A 502 -27.46 34.04 7.35
CA ARG A 502 -27.62 35.49 7.52
C ARG A 502 -27.10 35.95 8.87
N GLY A 503 -27.33 35.16 9.92
CA GLY A 503 -26.80 35.38 11.26
C GLY A 503 -25.27 35.39 11.31
N ILE A 504 -24.61 34.53 10.51
CA ILE A 504 -23.15 34.52 10.37
C ILE A 504 -22.68 35.83 9.74
N ALA A 505 -23.32 36.26 8.65
CA ALA A 505 -22.98 37.51 7.97
C ALA A 505 -23.22 38.75 8.86
N SER A 506 -24.24 38.75 9.72
CA SER A 506 -24.53 39.83 10.67
C SER A 506 -23.78 39.73 12.00
N GLY A 507 -23.02 38.65 12.24
CA GLY A 507 -22.28 38.42 13.48
C GLY A 507 -23.14 38.08 14.70
N THR A 508 -24.42 37.71 14.50
CA THR A 508 -25.35 37.32 15.57
C THR A 508 -25.42 35.81 15.77
N PHE A 509 -24.82 35.03 14.87
CA PHE A 509 -24.80 33.58 14.92
C PHE A 509 -23.86 33.05 16.02
N ARG A 510 -24.35 32.09 16.80
CA ARG A 510 -23.59 31.41 17.85
C ARG A 510 -23.41 29.95 17.46
N PHE A 511 -22.16 29.57 17.19
CA PHE A 511 -21.84 28.22 16.73
C PHE A 511 -22.19 27.14 17.76
N VAL A 512 -22.00 27.41 19.05
CA VAL A 512 -22.35 26.48 20.13
C VAL A 512 -23.84 26.12 20.08
N ASP A 513 -24.72 27.12 19.97
CA ASP A 513 -26.17 26.92 19.90
C ASP A 513 -26.56 26.10 18.66
N TYR A 514 -25.83 26.25 17.54
CA TYR A 514 -26.00 25.44 16.33
C TYR A 514 -25.59 23.97 16.53
N VAL A 515 -24.44 23.71 17.16
CA VAL A 515 -23.97 22.35 17.45
C VAL A 515 -24.89 21.65 18.44
N GLN A 516 -25.40 22.35 19.46
CA GLN A 516 -26.36 21.81 20.42
C GLN A 516 -27.68 21.42 19.73
N ARG A 517 -28.21 22.26 18.83
CA ARG A 517 -29.37 21.90 17.99
C ARG A 517 -29.09 20.66 17.14
N MET A 518 -27.90 20.56 16.56
CA MET A 518 -27.48 19.41 15.77
C MET A 518 -27.41 18.12 16.61
N ALA A 519 -26.85 18.19 17.81
CA ALA A 519 -26.73 17.07 18.75
C ALA A 519 -28.08 16.65 19.36
N HIS A 520 -29.04 17.58 19.49
CA HIS A 520 -30.41 17.24 19.86
C HIS A 520 -31.15 16.56 18.69
N ALA A 521 -30.99 17.07 17.46
CA ALA A 521 -31.66 16.56 16.27
C ALA A 521 -31.20 15.16 15.83
N GLY A 522 -30.08 14.67 16.34
CA GLY A 522 -29.48 13.40 15.95
C GLY A 522 -28.27 13.01 16.77
N ARG A 523 -27.67 11.87 16.43
CA ARG A 523 -26.42 11.42 17.03
C ARG A 523 -25.24 12.05 16.30
N LEU A 524 -24.59 13.03 16.93
CA LEU A 524 -23.33 13.63 16.49
C LEU A 524 -22.17 12.99 17.26
N GLU A 525 -21.13 12.55 16.55
CA GLU A 525 -19.94 11.90 17.13
C GLU A 525 -18.65 12.49 16.55
N VAL A 526 -17.66 12.73 17.40
CA VAL A 526 -16.28 13.06 17.02
C VAL A 526 -15.49 11.76 16.87
N ILE A 527 -15.05 11.44 15.65
CA ILE A 527 -14.26 10.24 15.31
C ILE A 527 -12.76 10.55 15.34
N GLU A 528 -12.33 11.68 14.77
CA GLU A 528 -10.97 12.20 14.89
C GLU A 528 -11.05 13.59 15.51
N THR A 529 -10.23 13.82 16.54
CA THR A 529 -10.22 15.05 17.33
C THR A 529 -9.35 16.12 16.67
N SER A 530 -9.66 17.38 16.97
CA SER A 530 -8.84 18.55 16.64
C SER A 530 -8.69 19.43 17.88
N GLU A 531 -7.97 20.56 17.77
CA GLU A 531 -7.92 21.54 18.87
C GLU A 531 -9.33 22.01 19.27
N TYR A 532 -10.20 22.28 18.29
CA TYR A 532 -11.55 22.79 18.53
C TYR A 532 -12.54 21.68 18.93
N TRP A 533 -12.47 20.54 18.24
CA TRP A 533 -13.22 19.31 18.51
C TRP A 533 -12.36 18.32 19.31
N SER A 534 -12.00 18.71 20.53
CA SER A 534 -10.99 18.03 21.34
C SER A 534 -11.45 16.77 22.05
N ARG A 535 -12.77 16.60 22.29
CA ARG A 535 -13.32 15.44 22.98
C ARG A 535 -13.86 14.40 22.00
N HIS A 536 -13.22 13.23 21.96
CA HIS A 536 -13.70 12.09 21.16
C HIS A 536 -15.01 11.51 21.71
N GLY A 537 -15.88 11.02 20.83
CA GLY A 537 -17.12 10.31 21.18
C GLY A 537 -18.38 11.12 20.89
N GLN A 538 -19.48 10.76 21.54
CA GLN A 538 -20.77 11.41 21.33
C GLN A 538 -20.75 12.88 21.83
N VAL A 539 -21.26 13.78 21.00
CA VAL A 539 -21.51 15.18 21.33
C VAL A 539 -22.91 15.29 21.92
N ASP A 540 -23.02 15.95 23.07
CA ASP A 540 -24.28 16.17 23.78
C ASP A 540 -24.67 17.66 23.80
N GLU A 541 -25.82 17.96 24.41
CA GLU A 541 -26.35 19.33 24.55
C GLU A 541 -25.46 20.25 25.41
N HIS A 542 -24.53 19.70 26.17
CA HIS A 542 -23.62 20.46 27.03
C HIS A 542 -22.26 20.72 26.37
N TRP A 543 -22.12 20.36 25.08
CA TRP A 543 -20.89 20.52 24.35
C TRP A 543 -20.40 21.97 24.34
N GLN A 544 -19.09 22.11 24.49
CA GLN A 544 -18.35 23.36 24.34
C GLN A 544 -17.09 23.09 23.50
N PRO A 545 -16.59 24.09 22.76
CA PRO A 545 -15.33 23.94 22.05
C PRO A 545 -14.17 23.74 23.04
N ARG A 546 -13.15 22.98 22.63
CA ARG A 546 -11.92 22.74 23.42
C ARG A 546 -12.14 22.08 24.80
N LEU A 547 -13.18 21.26 24.95
CA LEU A 547 -13.38 20.44 26.15
C LEU A 547 -12.18 19.51 26.39
N THR A 548 -11.84 19.28 27.65
CA THR A 548 -10.79 18.31 28.00
C THR A 548 -11.13 16.92 27.44
N GLU A 549 -10.16 16.28 26.79
CA GLU A 549 -10.32 14.94 26.24
C GLU A 549 -10.55 13.93 27.38
N VAL A 550 -11.35 12.90 27.11
CA VAL A 550 -11.58 11.79 28.05
C VAL A 550 -10.39 10.82 28.05
N SER A 551 -10.15 10.14 29.17
CA SER A 551 -9.08 9.14 29.23
C SER A 551 -9.31 8.02 28.20
N SER A 552 -8.22 7.38 27.74
CA SER A 552 -8.29 6.28 26.78
C SER A 552 -9.15 5.11 27.29
N GLU A 553 -9.20 4.89 28.60
CA GLU A 553 -10.03 3.89 29.25
C GLU A 553 -11.52 4.24 29.20
N GLN A 554 -11.87 5.50 29.50
CA GLN A 554 -13.25 5.95 29.41
C GLN A 554 -13.75 5.88 27.98
N ARG A 555 -12.95 6.33 27.01
CA ARG A 555 -13.24 6.21 25.57
C ARG A 555 -13.52 4.76 25.17
N TRP A 556 -12.69 3.82 25.64
CA TRP A 556 -12.89 2.40 25.37
C TRP A 556 -14.15 1.84 26.03
N ARG A 557 -14.48 2.27 27.25
CA ARG A 557 -15.68 1.82 27.97
C ARG A 557 -16.95 2.22 27.25
N GLU A 558 -17.02 3.47 26.78
CA GLU A 558 -18.16 4.02 26.05
C GLU A 558 -18.28 3.39 24.64
N HIS A 559 -17.14 3.20 23.98
CA HIS A 559 -17.07 2.64 22.63
C HIS A 559 -15.96 1.58 22.51
N PRO A 560 -16.20 0.31 22.90
CA PRO A 560 -15.20 -0.75 22.89
C PRO A 560 -14.96 -1.32 21.48
N ALA A 561 -15.06 -0.49 20.45
CA ALA A 561 -14.84 -0.87 19.05
C ALA A 561 -13.59 -0.12 18.55
N PRO A 562 -12.43 -0.78 18.45
CA PRO A 562 -11.22 -0.12 17.98
C PRO A 562 -11.36 0.28 16.51
N ALA A 563 -10.66 1.35 16.15
CA ALA A 563 -10.53 1.77 14.77
C ALA A 563 -9.72 0.73 13.98
N LEU A 564 -10.23 0.34 12.81
CA LEU A 564 -9.56 -0.60 11.92
C LEU A 564 -9.02 0.09 10.67
N GLY A 565 -7.96 -0.47 10.12
CA GLY A 565 -7.37 -0.09 8.83
C GLY A 565 -7.97 -0.85 7.65
N PRO A 566 -7.34 -0.78 6.47
CA PRO A 566 -7.84 -1.43 5.25
C PRO A 566 -7.61 -2.94 5.26
N VAL A 567 -8.34 -3.65 4.38
CA VAL A 567 -8.16 -5.09 4.16
C VAL A 567 -6.88 -5.37 3.38
N PHE A 568 -6.10 -6.33 3.83
CA PHE A 568 -4.91 -6.85 3.15
C PHE A 568 -5.06 -8.34 2.81
N HIS A 569 -4.33 -8.79 1.80
CA HIS A 569 -4.25 -10.19 1.38
C HIS A 569 -3.27 -11.03 2.23
N HIS A 570 -2.39 -10.38 3.01
CA HIS A 570 -1.39 -11.07 3.83
C HIS A 570 -1.16 -10.31 5.15
N PRO A 571 -0.94 -11.01 6.28
CA PRO A 571 -0.76 -10.36 7.57
C PRO A 571 0.52 -9.51 7.63
N ASP A 572 1.61 -9.94 7.00
CA ASP A 572 2.86 -9.14 6.94
C ASP A 572 2.65 -7.78 6.27
N ASP A 573 1.77 -7.68 5.26
CA ASP A 573 1.47 -6.40 4.61
C ASP A 573 0.60 -5.50 5.50
N ALA A 574 -0.35 -6.09 6.24
CA ALA A 574 -1.11 -5.36 7.27
C ALA A 574 -0.19 -4.84 8.38
N ALA A 575 0.79 -5.63 8.82
CA ALA A 575 1.81 -5.18 9.78
C ALA A 575 2.68 -4.05 9.21
N CYS A 576 3.08 -4.14 7.93
CA CYS A 576 3.81 -3.07 7.25
C CYS A 576 3.00 -1.76 7.20
N HIS A 577 1.68 -1.85 6.98
CA HIS A 577 0.80 -0.69 7.02
C HIS A 577 0.79 -0.02 8.40
N VAL A 578 0.55 -0.80 9.47
CA VAL A 578 0.57 -0.29 10.86
C VAL A 578 1.92 0.33 11.20
N HIS A 579 3.01 -0.33 10.82
CA HIS A 579 4.36 0.20 11.00
C HIS A 579 4.51 1.59 10.34
N GLY A 580 4.07 1.73 9.08
CA GLY A 580 4.13 3.00 8.35
C GLY A 580 3.26 4.12 8.94
N ARG A 581 2.24 3.80 9.76
CA ARG A 581 1.41 4.81 10.44
C ARG A 581 2.14 5.52 11.57
N VAL A 582 3.10 4.85 12.21
CA VAL A 582 3.84 5.36 13.38
C VAL A 582 5.31 5.63 13.06
N ALA A 583 5.80 5.18 11.90
CA ALA A 583 7.18 5.36 11.47
C ALA A 583 7.57 6.86 11.45
N GLY A 584 8.76 7.16 11.95
CA GLY A 584 9.26 8.54 12.08
C GLY A 584 8.58 9.41 13.15
N GLN A 585 7.65 8.85 13.94
CA GLN A 585 6.94 9.54 15.03
C GLN A 585 7.34 9.02 16.43
N ALA A 586 8.49 8.35 16.55
CA ALA A 586 8.93 7.78 17.83
C ALA A 586 9.21 8.88 18.87
N VAL A 587 8.26 9.07 19.80
CA VAL A 587 8.42 9.93 20.97
C VAL A 587 8.86 9.08 22.17
N ILE A 588 9.91 9.52 22.86
CA ILE A 588 10.45 8.84 24.05
C ILE A 588 9.33 8.68 25.09
N GLY A 589 9.18 7.48 25.63
CA GLY A 589 8.18 7.18 26.68
C GLY A 589 6.75 6.96 26.16
N THR A 590 6.55 6.95 24.84
CA THR A 590 5.27 6.63 24.20
C THR A 590 5.36 5.25 23.55
N GLY A 591 4.41 4.37 23.89
CA GLY A 591 4.23 3.08 23.24
C GLY A 591 2.96 3.05 22.39
N TYR A 592 2.90 2.09 21.48
CA TYR A 592 1.68 1.81 20.74
C TYR A 592 1.43 0.31 20.71
N GLU A 593 0.17 -0.06 20.83
CA GLU A 593 -0.29 -1.44 20.59
C GLU A 593 -1.24 -1.49 19.41
N SER A 594 -1.15 -2.58 18.66
CA SER A 594 -2.05 -2.93 17.58
C SER A 594 -2.19 -4.46 17.52
N ALA A 595 -3.09 -4.91 16.66
CA ALA A 595 -3.34 -6.31 16.38
C ALA A 595 -3.77 -6.47 14.92
N ILE A 596 -3.65 -7.67 14.40
CA ILE A 596 -4.16 -8.03 13.08
C ILE A 596 -5.29 -9.01 13.27
N LEU A 597 -6.45 -8.61 12.79
CA LEU A 597 -7.63 -9.45 12.71
C LEU A 597 -7.59 -10.27 11.43
N ALA A 598 -8.10 -11.49 11.50
CA ALA A 598 -8.29 -12.33 10.34
C ALA A 598 -9.67 -12.96 10.36
N ASN A 599 -10.19 -13.24 9.17
CA ASN A 599 -11.37 -14.08 9.02
C ASN A 599 -10.91 -15.49 8.60
N PRO A 600 -11.14 -16.54 9.40
CA PRO A 600 -10.65 -17.90 9.11
C PRO A 600 -11.13 -18.48 7.77
N SER A 601 -12.24 -17.97 7.23
CA SER A 601 -12.85 -18.46 5.99
C SER A 601 -12.36 -17.71 4.73
N SER A 602 -11.52 -16.68 4.87
CA SER A 602 -11.06 -15.87 3.74
C SER A 602 -9.62 -15.39 3.94
N LEU A 603 -8.89 -15.13 2.85
CA LEU A 603 -7.53 -14.57 2.90
C LEU A 603 -7.56 -13.05 3.14
N ARG A 604 -8.19 -12.62 4.24
CA ARG A 604 -8.41 -11.22 4.60
C ARG A 604 -7.85 -10.92 5.98
N PHE A 605 -6.94 -9.96 6.01
CA PHE A 605 -6.24 -9.52 7.21
C PHE A 605 -6.47 -8.04 7.39
N VAL A 606 -6.92 -7.62 8.57
CA VAL A 606 -7.28 -6.24 8.86
C VAL A 606 -6.51 -5.77 10.08
N PRO A 607 -5.66 -4.75 9.96
CA PRO A 607 -4.96 -4.21 11.11
C PRO A 607 -5.87 -3.33 11.96
N LEU A 608 -5.62 -3.29 13.27
CA LEU A 608 -6.08 -2.21 14.15
C LEU A 608 -5.23 -0.96 13.88
N GLU A 609 -5.86 0.20 13.87
CA GLU A 609 -5.12 1.46 13.98
C GLU A 609 -4.35 1.49 15.31
N PRO A 610 -3.08 1.95 15.32
CA PRO A 610 -2.26 1.98 16.52
C PRO A 610 -2.94 2.72 17.69
N ILE A 611 -3.02 2.07 18.85
CA ILE A 611 -3.52 2.69 20.09
C ILE A 611 -2.31 3.16 20.89
N VAL A 612 -2.18 4.48 21.03
CA VAL A 612 -1.12 5.12 21.81
C VAL A 612 -1.34 4.95 23.31
N TYR A 613 -0.26 4.78 24.07
CA TYR A 613 -0.26 4.83 25.53
C TYR A 613 1.08 5.36 26.05
N LEU A 614 1.05 6.03 27.20
CA LEU A 614 2.25 6.53 27.86
C LEU A 614 2.82 5.47 28.82
N ALA A 615 4.12 5.54 29.12
CA ALA A 615 4.78 4.57 30.00
C ALA A 615 4.21 4.50 31.43
N ASN A 616 3.49 5.54 31.88
CA ASN A 616 2.81 5.63 33.17
C ASN A 616 1.32 5.22 33.11
N GLU A 617 0.81 4.86 31.93
CA GLU A 617 -0.56 4.39 31.71
C GLU A 617 -0.61 2.87 31.55
N ASP A 618 -1.79 2.30 31.76
CA ASP A 618 -2.02 0.88 31.56
C ASP A 618 -1.95 0.50 30.07
N ASN A 619 -1.10 -0.49 29.78
CA ASN A 619 -0.90 -0.99 28.43
C ASN A 619 -2.26 -1.48 27.83
N PRO A 620 -2.70 -0.96 26.68
CA PRO A 620 -3.97 -1.31 26.05
C PRO A 620 -4.07 -2.77 25.57
N LEU A 621 -2.98 -3.52 25.51
CA LEU A 621 -2.92 -4.92 25.08
C LEU A 621 -3.98 -5.79 25.77
N LEU A 622 -4.15 -5.66 27.08
CA LEU A 622 -5.14 -6.45 27.83
C LEU A 622 -6.58 -6.14 27.39
N ARG A 623 -6.86 -4.91 26.97
CA ARG A 623 -8.18 -4.50 26.43
C ARG A 623 -8.38 -5.08 25.04
N ILE A 624 -7.36 -5.05 24.19
CA ILE A 624 -7.38 -5.59 22.82
C ILE A 624 -7.57 -7.12 22.82
N LEU A 625 -6.98 -7.82 23.79
CA LEU A 625 -6.97 -9.29 23.87
C LEU A 625 -8.01 -9.87 24.84
N ARG A 626 -8.92 -9.06 25.37
CA ARG A 626 -10.00 -9.54 26.25
C ARG A 626 -11.00 -10.36 25.44
N THR A 627 -11.42 -11.51 25.96
CA THR A 627 -12.45 -12.36 25.33
C THR A 627 -13.75 -12.25 26.11
N VAL A 628 -14.90 -12.50 25.47
CA VAL A 628 -16.22 -12.46 26.13
C VAL A 628 -16.34 -13.52 27.25
N ALA A 629 -15.55 -14.59 27.17
CA ALA A 629 -15.50 -15.65 28.17
C ALA A 629 -14.62 -15.31 29.40
N ASP A 630 -13.88 -14.20 29.37
CA ASP A 630 -12.99 -13.79 30.48
C ASP A 630 -13.84 -13.32 31.70
N PRO A 631 -13.66 -13.90 32.90
CA PRO A 631 -14.39 -13.50 34.10
C PRO A 631 -14.23 -12.02 34.48
N ALA A 632 -13.16 -11.37 34.00
CA ALA A 632 -12.93 -9.95 34.23
C ALA A 632 -13.83 -9.03 33.38
N VAL A 633 -14.59 -9.57 32.41
CA VAL A 633 -15.50 -8.77 31.58
C VAL A 633 -16.65 -8.23 32.43
N SER A 634 -16.81 -6.91 32.42
CA SER A 634 -17.92 -6.23 33.08
C SER A 634 -18.35 -5.01 32.25
N TRP A 635 -19.39 -4.29 32.68
CA TRP A 635 -19.76 -3.02 32.04
C TRP A 635 -18.63 -1.97 32.15
N ARG A 636 -17.80 -2.05 33.22
CA ARG A 636 -16.64 -1.16 33.40
C ARG A 636 -15.47 -1.56 32.52
N ASP A 637 -15.39 -2.84 32.22
CA ASP A 637 -14.32 -3.52 31.50
C ASP A 637 -14.88 -4.35 30.34
N PRO A 638 -15.48 -3.71 29.32
CA PRO A 638 -16.06 -4.43 28.20
C PRO A 638 -15.00 -5.14 27.36
N ALA A 639 -15.38 -6.26 26.75
CA ALA A 639 -14.60 -6.91 25.71
C ALA A 639 -14.65 -6.09 24.40
N PRO A 640 -13.59 -6.16 23.56
CA PRO A 640 -13.56 -5.52 22.25
C PRO A 640 -14.69 -6.05 21.35
N ARG A 641 -15.31 -5.14 20.60
CA ARG A 641 -16.31 -5.44 19.57
C ARG A 641 -15.64 -5.44 18.20
N TYR A 642 -15.19 -6.62 17.76
CA TYR A 642 -14.72 -6.84 16.40
C TYR A 642 -15.89 -7.18 15.46
N PRO A 643 -15.78 -6.84 14.16
CA PRO A 643 -16.78 -7.25 13.17
C PRO A 643 -16.96 -8.77 13.12
N GLU A 644 -18.17 -9.21 12.77
CA GLU A 644 -18.53 -10.63 12.76
C GLU A 644 -17.58 -11.46 11.88
N GLY A 645 -17.17 -12.62 12.38
CA GLY A 645 -16.25 -13.54 11.70
C GLY A 645 -14.77 -13.15 11.76
N TYR A 646 -14.41 -12.01 12.38
CA TYR A 646 -13.02 -11.61 12.59
C TYR A 646 -12.56 -11.87 14.03
N SER A 647 -11.37 -12.42 14.16
CA SER A 647 -10.69 -12.62 15.45
C SER A 647 -9.23 -12.19 15.38
N VAL A 648 -8.65 -11.87 16.54
CA VAL A 648 -7.23 -11.50 16.63
C VAL A 648 -6.37 -12.73 16.28
N MET A 649 -5.57 -12.59 15.23
CA MET A 649 -4.62 -13.62 14.77
C MET A 649 -3.18 -13.24 15.13
N ALA A 650 -2.84 -11.95 15.11
CA ALA A 650 -1.50 -11.50 15.41
C ALA A 650 -1.53 -10.28 16.31
N THR A 651 -0.49 -10.14 17.12
CA THR A 651 -0.27 -8.98 17.99
C THR A 651 0.85 -8.12 17.41
N HIS A 652 0.77 -6.81 17.61
CA HIS A 652 1.76 -5.88 17.08
C HIS A 652 2.10 -4.82 18.12
N GLN A 653 3.31 -4.94 18.68
CA GLN A 653 3.86 -4.01 19.64
C GLN A 653 4.76 -2.99 18.94
N LEU A 654 4.71 -1.71 19.34
CA LEU A 654 5.53 -0.66 18.73
C LEU A 654 6.23 0.22 19.78
N HIS A 655 7.48 0.57 19.50
CA HIS A 655 8.31 1.60 20.18
C HIS A 655 8.67 1.37 21.65
N VAL A 656 8.11 0.38 22.33
CA VAL A 656 8.51 0.00 23.70
C VAL A 656 9.22 -1.33 23.66
N SER A 657 10.45 -1.45 24.17
CA SER A 657 11.14 -2.75 24.23
C SER A 657 10.92 -3.47 25.56
N GLY A 658 10.71 -2.74 26.66
CA GLY A 658 10.54 -3.30 28.01
C GLY A 658 11.80 -3.97 28.59
N ASN A 659 12.95 -3.88 27.91
CA ASN A 659 14.18 -4.46 28.44
C ASN A 659 14.69 -3.67 29.66
N THR A 660 15.54 -4.30 30.48
CA THR A 660 16.23 -3.66 31.61
C THR A 660 17.68 -3.35 31.24
N THR A 661 18.20 -2.20 31.70
CA THR A 661 19.62 -1.82 31.51
C THR A 661 20.54 -2.46 32.56
N LEU A 662 19.97 -3.30 33.42
CA LEU A 662 20.66 -3.97 34.53
C LEU A 662 21.46 -5.21 34.08
N ALA A 663 21.19 -5.73 32.88
CA ALA A 663 21.94 -6.82 32.27
C ALA A 663 22.96 -6.25 31.27
N ALA A 664 24.13 -6.88 31.17
CA ALA A 664 25.12 -6.50 30.15
C ALA A 664 24.56 -6.77 28.75
N ASP A 665 24.60 -5.76 27.88
CA ASP A 665 24.08 -5.83 26.51
C ASP A 665 25.17 -5.49 25.50
N VAL A 666 26.15 -6.38 25.38
CA VAL A 666 27.28 -6.26 24.42
C VAL A 666 26.77 -6.12 22.98
N ASP A 667 25.64 -6.77 22.68
CA ASP A 667 25.05 -6.79 21.34
C ASP A 667 24.11 -5.60 21.06
N GLN A 668 23.89 -4.68 22.03
CA GLN A 668 22.99 -3.52 21.93
C GLN A 668 21.55 -3.88 21.50
N VAL A 669 21.03 -5.04 21.93
CA VAL A 669 19.67 -5.52 21.60
C VAL A 669 18.59 -4.74 22.36
N TYR A 670 18.92 -4.07 23.47
CA TYR A 670 18.00 -3.45 24.41
C TYR A 670 16.88 -2.62 23.75
N ALA A 671 17.22 -1.77 22.79
CA ALA A 671 16.27 -0.92 22.06
C ALA A 671 15.84 -1.49 20.70
N ASN A 672 16.32 -2.69 20.35
CA ASN A 672 16.21 -3.27 19.01
C ASN A 672 15.45 -4.60 18.98
N TYR A 673 15.00 -5.11 20.13
CA TYR A 673 14.03 -6.18 20.25
C TYR A 673 13.28 -6.13 21.60
N ALA A 674 12.11 -6.74 21.68
CA ALA A 674 11.29 -6.77 22.90
C ALA A 674 11.84 -7.71 23.98
N ALA A 675 11.52 -7.40 25.24
CA ALA A 675 11.87 -8.19 26.40
C ALA A 675 11.12 -9.54 26.43
N PRO A 676 11.70 -10.59 27.05
CA PRO A 676 11.06 -11.91 27.12
C PRO A 676 9.62 -11.89 27.67
N SER A 677 9.38 -11.07 28.70
CA SER A 677 8.05 -10.93 29.32
C SER A 677 7.02 -10.28 28.40
N LEU A 678 7.42 -9.31 27.58
CA LEU A 678 6.52 -8.69 26.60
C LEU A 678 6.23 -9.65 25.46
N VAL A 679 7.24 -10.38 24.95
CA VAL A 679 7.02 -11.43 23.96
C VAL A 679 6.04 -12.50 24.51
N HIS A 680 6.17 -12.90 25.78
CA HIS A 680 5.21 -13.79 26.44
C HIS A 680 3.78 -13.22 26.46
N ALA A 681 3.63 -11.97 26.89
CA ALA A 681 2.34 -11.29 26.99
C ALA A 681 1.61 -11.20 25.64
N HIS A 682 2.36 -11.09 24.55
CA HIS A 682 1.84 -10.97 23.20
C HIS A 682 1.63 -12.31 22.46
N THR A 683 2.14 -13.43 22.99
CA THR A 683 2.11 -14.74 22.31
C THR A 683 1.47 -15.85 23.14
N HIS A 684 2.02 -16.18 24.31
CA HIS A 684 1.60 -17.30 25.15
C HIS A 684 0.45 -16.93 26.08
N ALA A 685 0.50 -15.78 26.76
CA ALA A 685 -0.58 -15.36 27.67
C ALA A 685 -1.98 -15.31 27.01
N PRO A 686 -2.14 -14.88 25.74
CA PRO A 686 -3.43 -14.87 25.07
C PRO A 686 -4.00 -16.27 24.80
N THR A 687 -3.14 -17.28 24.62
CA THR A 687 -3.59 -18.66 24.39
C THR A 687 -4.28 -19.27 25.60
N GLU A 688 -3.90 -18.86 26.81
CA GLU A 688 -4.58 -19.25 28.06
C GLU A 688 -6.02 -18.72 28.13
N LYS A 689 -6.31 -17.66 27.36
CA LYS A 689 -7.65 -17.05 27.22
C LYS A 689 -8.43 -17.55 26.02
N GLY A 690 -7.90 -18.55 25.29
CA GLY A 690 -8.53 -19.12 24.09
C GLY A 690 -8.28 -18.35 22.80
N LEU A 691 -7.32 -17.41 22.76
CA LEU A 691 -6.91 -16.74 21.53
C LEU A 691 -5.74 -17.46 20.86
N HIS A 692 -5.85 -17.71 19.56
CA HIS A 692 -4.80 -18.36 18.78
C HIS A 692 -3.94 -17.33 18.04
N ILE A 693 -2.80 -16.96 18.63
CA ILE A 693 -1.88 -15.99 18.04
C ILE A 693 -0.88 -16.71 17.12
N LEU A 694 -0.91 -16.41 15.82
CA LEU A 694 0.00 -17.01 14.84
C LEU A 694 1.31 -16.24 14.71
N HIS A 695 1.28 -14.92 14.90
CA HIS A 695 2.43 -14.05 14.69
C HIS A 695 2.50 -12.95 15.75
N TYR A 696 3.73 -12.60 16.12
CA TYR A 696 4.05 -11.42 16.90
C TYR A 696 4.89 -10.47 16.04
N TYR A 697 4.40 -9.24 15.86
CA TYR A 697 5.11 -8.18 15.17
C TYR A 697 5.66 -7.18 16.17
N TYR A 698 6.87 -6.71 15.91
CA TYR A 698 7.50 -5.66 16.71
C TYR A 698 8.07 -4.56 15.81
N SER A 699 7.53 -3.35 15.95
CA SER A 699 8.14 -2.14 15.37
C SER A 699 9.10 -1.52 16.39
N THR A 700 10.39 -1.53 16.07
CA THR A 700 11.39 -0.92 16.95
C THR A 700 11.28 0.61 16.93
N PRO A 701 11.80 1.33 17.94
CA PRO A 701 11.93 2.79 17.91
C PRO A 701 12.77 3.35 16.76
N HIS A 702 13.54 2.50 16.07
CA HIS A 702 14.45 2.87 14.98
C HIS A 702 13.90 2.44 13.61
N ASP A 703 12.58 2.45 13.46
CA ASP A 703 11.86 2.16 12.21
C ASP A 703 12.21 0.80 11.58
N VAL A 704 12.41 -0.23 12.41
CA VAL A 704 12.57 -1.63 11.94
C VAL A 704 11.30 -2.41 12.24
N LEU A 705 10.82 -3.20 11.29
CA LEU A 705 9.71 -4.15 11.51
C LEU A 705 10.22 -5.59 11.59
N LEU A 706 9.92 -6.24 12.70
CA LEU A 706 10.32 -7.62 13.01
C LEU A 706 9.07 -8.50 13.12
N LYS A 707 9.21 -9.76 12.74
CA LYS A 707 8.19 -10.80 12.87
C LYS A 707 8.77 -12.01 13.59
N TYR A 708 8.04 -12.49 14.59
CA TYR A 708 8.28 -13.75 15.26
C TYR A 708 7.06 -14.67 15.13
N THR A 709 7.29 -15.92 14.72
CA THR A 709 6.26 -16.96 14.69
C THR A 709 6.47 -17.89 15.89
N PRO A 710 5.62 -17.83 16.93
CA PRO A 710 5.73 -18.70 18.10
C PRO A 710 5.49 -20.17 17.75
N VAL A 711 6.17 -21.06 18.46
CA VAL A 711 6.07 -22.53 18.27
C VAL A 711 5.20 -23.19 19.34
N TYR A 712 4.93 -22.48 20.44
CA TYR A 712 4.16 -22.95 21.59
C TYR A 712 4.77 -24.18 22.29
N SER A 713 6.10 -24.30 22.26
CA SER A 713 6.81 -25.36 22.98
C SER A 713 7.03 -25.01 24.45
N ARG A 714 7.20 -26.02 25.31
CA ARG A 714 7.57 -25.80 26.72
C ARG A 714 8.89 -25.03 26.86
N ALA A 715 9.90 -25.38 26.05
CA ALA A 715 11.20 -24.71 26.06
C ALA A 715 11.09 -23.22 25.71
N GLU A 716 10.22 -22.88 24.76
CA GLU A 716 9.91 -21.48 24.42
C GLU A 716 9.23 -20.78 25.60
N ARG A 717 8.20 -21.39 26.20
CA ARG A 717 7.50 -20.82 27.36
C ARG A 717 8.45 -20.55 28.53
N ASP A 718 9.33 -21.50 28.85
CA ASP A 718 10.30 -21.37 29.93
C ASP A 718 11.32 -20.25 29.64
N LEU A 719 11.77 -20.14 28.39
CA LEU A 719 12.66 -19.05 27.95
C LEU A 719 11.99 -17.68 28.12
N LEU A 720 10.71 -17.55 27.73
CA LEU A 720 9.96 -16.31 27.80
C LEU A 720 9.63 -15.88 29.24
N LEU A 721 9.47 -16.83 30.16
CA LEU A 721 9.23 -16.58 31.59
C LEU A 721 10.53 -16.35 32.39
N THR A 722 11.70 -16.55 31.78
CA THR A 722 12.99 -16.35 32.45
C THR A 722 13.22 -14.87 32.74
N ARG A 723 13.48 -14.53 34.01
CA ARG A 723 13.86 -13.16 34.41
C ARG A 723 15.29 -12.84 33.96
N SER A 724 15.47 -11.76 33.23
CA SER A 724 16.79 -11.36 32.69
C SER A 724 17.82 -11.01 33.77
N ALA A 725 17.38 -10.41 34.88
CA ALA A 725 18.23 -10.10 36.03
C ALA A 725 17.51 -10.43 37.34
N THR A 726 18.27 -10.95 38.31
CA THR A 726 17.79 -11.25 39.68
C THR A 726 18.69 -10.59 40.71
N PHE A 727 18.11 -10.10 41.80
CA PHE A 727 18.86 -9.54 42.92
C PHE A 727 19.18 -10.65 43.91
N GLU A 728 20.45 -11.02 44.03
CA GLU A 728 20.94 -12.07 44.92
C GLU A 728 22.18 -11.58 45.68
N GLY A 729 22.22 -11.82 47.00
CA GLY A 729 23.38 -11.47 47.83
C GLY A 729 23.77 -9.99 47.82
N GLY A 730 22.81 -9.08 47.63
CA GLY A 730 23.05 -7.63 47.59
C GLY A 730 23.56 -7.09 46.24
N ARG A 731 23.61 -7.91 45.18
CA ARG A 731 24.03 -7.52 43.83
C ARG A 731 23.04 -7.99 42.77
N TRP A 732 22.95 -7.26 41.67
CA TRP A 732 22.20 -7.68 40.48
C TRP A 732 23.03 -8.68 39.68
N ILE A 733 22.47 -9.86 39.43
CA ILE A 733 23.08 -10.91 38.61
C ILE A 733 22.28 -11.03 37.31
N SER A 734 22.96 -10.87 36.18
CA SER A 734 22.39 -11.09 34.84
C SER A 734 22.30 -12.59 34.59
N ARG A 735 21.08 -13.13 34.46
CA ARG A 735 20.84 -14.56 34.18
C ARG A 735 20.69 -14.87 32.69
N LEU A 736 20.24 -13.89 31.91
CA LEU A 736 20.04 -14.02 30.47
C LEU A 736 20.28 -12.68 29.81
N SER A 737 21.34 -12.56 29.02
CA SER A 737 21.57 -11.34 28.24
C SER A 737 20.56 -11.24 27.08
N PRO A 738 20.18 -10.03 26.65
CA PRO A 738 19.31 -9.84 25.49
C PRO A 738 19.79 -10.55 24.20
N GLY A 739 21.11 -10.59 23.96
CA GLY A 739 21.70 -11.27 22.82
C GLY A 739 21.62 -12.80 22.90
N GLU A 740 21.76 -13.39 24.09
CA GLU A 740 21.55 -14.82 24.31
C GLU A 740 20.08 -15.19 24.19
N PHE A 741 19.18 -14.38 24.74
CA PHE A 741 17.73 -14.54 24.59
C PHE A 741 17.35 -14.64 23.12
N LEU A 742 17.79 -13.69 22.31
CA LEU A 742 17.48 -13.66 20.88
C LEU A 742 18.04 -14.87 20.13
N SER A 743 19.27 -15.28 20.45
CA SER A 743 19.90 -16.44 19.82
C SER A 743 19.14 -17.74 20.15
N ARG A 744 18.66 -17.90 21.39
CA ARG A 744 17.81 -19.04 21.79
C ARG A 744 16.43 -18.98 21.16
N LEU A 745 15.83 -17.79 21.10
CA LEU A 745 14.52 -17.58 20.47
C LEU A 745 14.54 -17.96 18.98
N MET A 746 15.56 -17.52 18.23
CA MET A 746 15.76 -17.86 16.82
C MET A 746 16.10 -19.33 16.57
N ALA A 747 16.60 -20.05 17.59
CA ALA A 747 16.84 -21.48 17.51
C ALA A 747 15.56 -22.30 17.70
N LEU A 748 14.57 -21.75 18.41
CA LEU A 748 13.29 -22.39 18.69
C LEU A 748 12.24 -22.10 17.62
N GLY A 749 12.09 -20.83 17.23
CA GLY A 749 11.04 -20.37 16.32
C GLY A 749 11.55 -19.68 15.07
N GLU A 750 10.62 -19.18 14.25
CA GLU A 750 10.95 -18.42 13.06
C GLU A 750 11.00 -16.92 13.36
N PHE A 751 12.16 -16.30 13.08
CA PHE A 751 12.35 -14.87 13.19
C PHE A 751 12.65 -14.27 11.82
N ARG A 752 11.97 -13.18 11.47
CA ARG A 752 12.18 -12.45 10.22
C ARG A 752 12.28 -10.95 10.46
N VAL A 753 13.12 -10.29 9.66
CA VAL A 753 13.14 -8.83 9.50
C VAL A 753 12.34 -8.50 8.25
N LEU A 754 11.21 -7.79 8.40
CA LEU A 754 10.35 -7.41 7.28
C LEU A 754 10.72 -6.05 6.70
N ILE A 755 11.14 -5.12 7.57
CA ILE A 755 11.65 -3.81 7.18
C ILE A 755 12.98 -3.62 7.91
N GLY A 756 14.05 -3.45 7.15
CA GLY A 756 15.39 -3.23 7.69
C GLY A 756 15.63 -1.77 8.09
N GLY A 757 16.58 -1.55 8.99
CA GLY A 757 16.98 -0.24 9.48
C GLY A 757 18.39 -0.26 10.08
N TYR A 758 18.72 0.72 10.91
CA TYR A 758 20.10 0.96 11.37
C TYR A 758 20.77 -0.28 12.00
N TYR A 759 20.06 -0.94 12.91
CA TYR A 759 20.55 -2.12 13.64
C TYR A 759 20.33 -3.43 12.87
N TRP A 760 19.16 -3.58 12.26
CA TRP A 760 18.76 -4.74 11.46
C TRP A 760 18.85 -4.39 9.97
N ARG A 761 20.06 -4.38 9.39
CA ARG A 761 20.27 -3.86 8.02
C ARG A 761 19.80 -4.79 6.91
N GLN A 762 19.69 -6.09 7.20
CA GLN A 762 19.25 -7.10 6.26
C GLN A 762 17.82 -7.53 6.56
N THR A 763 17.01 -7.64 5.52
CA THR A 763 15.67 -8.25 5.60
C THR A 763 15.75 -9.78 5.51
N GLY A 764 14.62 -10.43 5.76
CA GLY A 764 14.44 -11.85 5.59
C GLY A 764 14.63 -12.65 6.88
N ARG A 765 14.73 -13.97 6.74
CA ARG A 765 14.82 -14.90 7.88
C ARG A 765 16.17 -14.77 8.59
N MET A 766 16.14 -14.59 9.90
CA MET A 766 17.33 -14.60 10.75
C MET A 766 17.51 -15.97 11.40
N ASN A 767 18.77 -16.32 11.65
CA ASN A 767 19.18 -17.57 12.30
C ASN A 767 20.29 -17.29 13.33
N THR A 768 20.96 -18.31 13.83
CA THR A 768 22.04 -18.18 14.83
C THR A 768 23.22 -17.30 14.36
N THR A 769 23.38 -17.06 13.05
CA THR A 769 24.40 -16.15 12.47
C THR A 769 23.95 -14.69 12.37
N TRP A 770 22.84 -14.32 13.00
CA TRP A 770 22.24 -12.98 12.94
C TRP A 770 23.21 -11.84 13.29
N ARG A 771 24.19 -12.06 14.18
CA ARG A 771 25.18 -11.04 14.59
C ARG A 771 25.99 -10.49 13.42
N SER A 772 26.41 -11.37 12.51
CA SER A 772 27.13 -11.01 11.29
C SER A 772 26.16 -10.53 10.21
N ARG A 773 25.03 -11.23 10.04
CA ARG A 773 24.04 -10.91 9.01
C ARG A 773 23.45 -9.51 9.19
N ARG A 774 23.10 -9.09 10.42
CA ARG A 774 22.50 -7.77 10.69
C ARG A 774 23.38 -6.59 10.28
N GLN A 775 24.71 -6.79 10.18
CA GLN A 775 25.68 -5.73 9.90
C GLN A 775 25.95 -5.57 8.40
N GLN A 776 25.56 -6.53 7.57
CA GLN A 776 25.80 -6.50 6.13
C GLN A 776 25.09 -5.31 5.48
N THR A 777 25.74 -4.69 4.50
CA THR A 777 25.19 -3.53 3.77
C THR A 777 23.86 -3.91 3.11
N PRO A 778 22.78 -3.14 3.31
CA PRO A 778 21.51 -3.39 2.66
C PRO A 778 21.71 -3.55 1.15
N THR A 779 21.06 -4.54 0.53
CA THR A 779 21.11 -4.73 -0.92
C THR A 779 20.52 -3.50 -1.60
N PRO A 780 21.31 -2.69 -2.33
CA PRO A 780 20.74 -1.60 -3.11
C PRO A 780 19.87 -2.21 -4.22
N GLY A 781 18.67 -1.65 -4.41
CA GLY A 781 17.77 -2.04 -5.49
C GLY A 781 18.44 -2.02 -6.87
N THR A 782 17.85 -2.72 -7.82
CA THR A 782 18.26 -2.82 -9.23
C THR A 782 18.53 -1.43 -9.80
N VAL A 783 19.78 -1.11 -10.17
CA VAL A 783 20.12 0.16 -10.86
C VAL A 783 20.64 -0.18 -12.24
N ARG A 784 20.06 0.54 -13.21
CA ARG A 784 20.40 0.75 -14.62
C ARG A 784 21.66 0.07 -15.16
N LEU A 785 21.49 -0.69 -16.24
CA LEU A 785 22.46 -0.65 -17.33
C LEU A 785 22.46 0.79 -17.85
N ARG A 786 23.65 1.40 -17.93
CA ARG A 786 23.84 2.69 -18.59
C ARG A 786 23.38 2.49 -20.03
N ASP A 787 22.26 3.10 -20.43
CA ASP A 787 21.91 3.22 -21.84
C ASP A 787 23.04 4.02 -22.48
N GLU A 788 23.79 3.35 -23.35
CA GLU A 788 24.71 3.97 -24.27
C GLU A 788 23.89 4.88 -25.20
N LEU A 789 23.92 6.18 -24.91
CA LEU A 789 24.02 7.18 -25.97
C LEU A 789 25.49 7.38 -26.31
#